data_AF-A0AAD6KS51-F1
#
_entry.id   AF-A0AAD6KS51-F1
#
_cell.length_a   1.000
_cell.length_b   1.000
_cell.length_c   1.000
_cell.angle_alpha   90.00
_cell.angle_beta   90.00
_cell.angle_gamma   90.00
#
_symmetry.space_group_name_H-M   'P 1'
#
loop_
_entity.id
_entity.type
_entity.pdbx_description
1 polymer ?
#
loop_
_entity_poly.entity_id
_entity_poly.type
_entity_poly.pdbx_seq_one_letter_code
_entity_poly.pdbx_strand_id
1 'polypeptide(L)'
;MGVTRNRGVNYEKFIEHFQGKTRKLETFERCSFVLAVFVFLGSVFCCFCDEVAMVSVPLGFEISGLDRSRIWVSQNGVFAFGFLENCSKEDEVDSFLVGIRYNLGDNEVVNVPVWTVGGGLRVSMNSTIRLSRDGRLILVDNPSGVIVWSSDTSSLGIRKASLLNNGNLVLVGIEDNVLWQSFNSPTSTLLPGQSLHFPQTLRAPSKKSISSYYSFVIRHSGELALVWENNVTYWSNHVNLLGSFKEAIFDGNGLLGLIDISNKTVWSISSKDFDEPSLTLRRLKMDSDGNLRIYSWNHVLHEWKVGWQAVENQCDVFGSCGLYSLCGLNSTGAVCDCLYQDSVNWGSGLSTVDSGSSGCKKMVDLGNCKMNTSMMVMRQTYLYGLYPPQDVDIMLSEKACKEYCSNDTNCIAATSKNDGSGICTIKRTSFITGYGNPSVSATSFLKVCLVPLAVSARGTNPDVTAKPISTSRGGDSKNFTAAIALIVSVTASGFVAIEMFVFWFMYRRRKLKAHIRIPFGKDAQMNAHYNSLIRLSFEEIKEITSDLANKLGSSVYKGALPNKTPEEAASSSESPSERDIYMFGEMLLQIVTCKRDILGENLNHLVEKMSEELNSEDSIISEEVERVVRIALWCMQNQPFLRPSIGEVVKVLEGTLSVDRPPLAFAFRPDQMDGRVLTEVEVDSS
;
A
#
# COMPACT_ATOMS: atom_id res chain seq x y z
N MET A 1 -25.92 -39.41 -67.38
CA MET A 1 -25.86 -40.89 -67.46
C MET A 1 -24.77 -41.38 -66.52
N GLY A 2 -25.07 -42.32 -65.62
CA GLY A 2 -24.09 -43.06 -64.77
C GLY A 2 -23.56 -42.28 -63.55
N VAL A 3 -24.08 -42.41 -62.33
CA VAL A 3 -23.92 -43.51 -61.35
C VAL A 3 -22.53 -43.55 -60.70
N THR A 4 -22.47 -43.17 -59.41
CA THR A 4 -21.93 -43.92 -58.25
C THR A 4 -21.58 -42.93 -57.12
N ARG A 5 -21.66 -43.22 -55.83
CA ARG A 5 -22.50 -44.11 -55.00
C ARG A 5 -22.19 -43.63 -53.57
N ASN A 6 -23.18 -43.10 -52.87
CA ASN A 6 -23.09 -42.63 -51.49
C ASN A 6 -24.05 -43.48 -50.64
N ARG A 7 -23.60 -43.96 -49.47
CA ARG A 7 -24.35 -44.54 -48.33
C ARG A 7 -23.28 -45.19 -47.44
N GLY A 8 -23.18 -44.98 -46.13
CA GLY A 8 -24.20 -44.60 -45.14
C GLY A 8 -24.19 -45.66 -44.05
N VAL A 9 -23.91 -45.23 -42.80
CA VAL A 9 -24.48 -45.67 -41.51
C VAL A 9 -24.60 -47.18 -41.25
N ASN A 10 -23.96 -47.72 -40.21
CA ASN A 10 -24.58 -47.95 -38.89
C ASN A 10 -23.65 -48.73 -37.94
N TYR A 11 -23.59 -48.27 -36.69
CA TYR A 11 -22.96 -48.95 -35.56
C TYR A 11 -24.00 -49.87 -34.91
N GLU A 12 -23.79 -51.20 -34.95
CA GLU A 12 -24.17 -52.17 -33.90
C GLU A 12 -24.02 -53.62 -34.41
N LYS A 13 -23.17 -54.39 -33.72
CA LYS A 13 -23.07 -55.86 -33.58
C LYS A 13 -21.64 -56.37 -33.76
N PHE A 14 -20.95 -56.62 -32.65
CA PHE A 14 -20.62 -58.00 -32.23
C PHE A 14 -20.00 -57.96 -30.82
N ILE A 15 -20.83 -58.23 -29.82
CA ILE A 15 -20.38 -58.71 -28.51
C ILE A 15 -20.30 -60.24 -28.61
N GLU A 16 -19.35 -60.81 -27.88
CA GLU A 16 -19.18 -62.23 -27.49
C GLU A 16 -18.16 -63.06 -28.27
N HIS A 17 -16.91 -63.06 -27.79
CA HIS A 17 -16.26 -64.31 -27.36
C HIS A 17 -14.95 -64.02 -26.59
N PHE A 18 -14.98 -64.15 -25.26
CA PHE A 18 -14.16 -65.09 -24.50
C PHE A 18 -14.36 -64.85 -22.99
N GLN A 19 -15.19 -65.73 -22.41
CA GLN A 19 -15.25 -65.98 -20.97
C GLN A 19 -13.94 -66.62 -20.50
N GLY A 20 -13.47 -66.23 -19.30
CA GLY A 20 -12.46 -67.00 -18.58
C GLY A 20 -11.90 -66.34 -17.32
N LYS A 21 -12.44 -66.73 -16.15
CA LYS A 21 -11.91 -66.55 -14.78
C LYS A 21 -12.10 -65.20 -14.05
N THR A 22 -13.31 -65.07 -13.51
CA THR A 22 -13.69 -64.82 -12.11
C THR A 22 -12.67 -64.35 -11.04
N ARG A 23 -13.19 -63.41 -10.22
CA ARG A 23 -12.94 -63.06 -8.80
C ARG A 23 -11.99 -61.90 -8.48
N LYS A 24 -12.58 -60.69 -8.36
CA LYS A 24 -12.48 -59.70 -7.26
C LYS A 24 -12.76 -58.29 -7.80
N LEU A 25 -14.03 -57.93 -8.04
CA LEU A 25 -14.38 -56.55 -8.40
C LEU A 25 -15.85 -56.21 -8.09
N GLU A 26 -16.30 -56.43 -6.86
CA GLU A 26 -17.61 -55.92 -6.40
C GLU A 26 -17.51 -55.02 -5.15
N THR A 27 -16.29 -54.72 -4.69
CA THR A 27 -16.08 -53.89 -3.50
C THR A 27 -15.67 -52.45 -3.81
N PHE A 28 -15.48 -52.10 -5.10
CA PHE A 28 -14.93 -50.79 -5.50
C PHE A 28 -15.99 -49.77 -5.94
N GLU A 29 -17.16 -50.19 -6.43
CA GLU A 29 -18.21 -49.24 -6.86
C GLU A 29 -19.01 -48.63 -5.69
N ARG A 30 -19.14 -49.31 -4.55
CA ARG A 30 -19.86 -48.77 -3.39
C ARG A 30 -19.08 -47.72 -2.58
N CYS A 31 -17.76 -47.67 -2.68
CA CYS A 31 -16.96 -46.67 -1.94
C CYS A 31 -16.89 -45.31 -2.65
N SER A 32 -17.01 -45.29 -3.98
CA SER A 32 -16.94 -44.04 -4.77
C SER A 32 -18.16 -43.14 -4.54
N PHE A 33 -19.36 -43.73 -4.41
CA PHE A 33 -20.60 -42.98 -4.16
C PHE A 33 -20.68 -42.41 -2.73
N VAL A 34 -20.11 -43.10 -1.74
CA VAL A 34 -20.15 -42.64 -0.34
C VAL A 34 -19.19 -41.47 -0.12
N LEU A 35 -18.01 -41.48 -0.76
CA LEU A 35 -17.06 -40.37 -0.69
C LEU A 35 -17.60 -39.08 -1.34
N ALA A 36 -18.32 -39.19 -2.47
CA ALA A 36 -18.92 -38.03 -3.14
C ALA A 36 -19.99 -37.34 -2.28
N VAL A 37 -20.77 -38.12 -1.52
CA VAL A 37 -21.82 -37.60 -0.62
C VAL A 37 -21.24 -36.94 0.63
N PHE A 38 -20.11 -37.44 1.17
CA PHE A 38 -19.43 -36.80 2.30
C PHE A 38 -18.70 -35.51 1.93
N VAL A 39 -18.18 -35.40 0.69
CA VAL A 39 -17.59 -34.14 0.19
C VAL A 39 -18.67 -33.08 -0.04
N PHE A 40 -19.87 -33.47 -0.50
CA PHE A 40 -21.01 -32.55 -0.67
C PHE A 40 -21.67 -32.12 0.65
N LEU A 41 -21.66 -32.97 1.69
CA LEU A 41 -22.20 -32.59 3.01
C LEU A 41 -21.19 -31.79 3.85
N GLY A 42 -19.89 -31.91 3.57
CA GLY A 42 -18.84 -31.11 4.21
C GLY A 42 -18.74 -29.67 3.70
N SER A 43 -19.17 -29.39 2.46
CA SER A 43 -19.18 -28.05 1.87
C SER A 43 -20.39 -27.20 2.29
N VAL A 44 -21.48 -27.82 2.76
CA VAL A 44 -22.71 -27.11 3.17
C VAL A 44 -22.62 -26.51 4.58
N PHE A 45 -21.64 -26.92 5.40
CA PHE A 45 -21.44 -26.37 6.76
C PHE A 45 -20.37 -25.26 6.87
N CYS A 46 -19.86 -24.76 5.73
CA CYS A 46 -18.97 -23.58 5.69
C CYS A 46 -19.69 -22.25 5.45
N CYS A 47 -21.03 -22.22 5.47
CA CYS A 47 -21.75 -20.93 5.51
C CYS A 47 -21.91 -20.45 6.97
N PHE A 48 -21.66 -19.15 7.14
CA PHE A 48 -21.88 -18.32 8.33
C PHE A 48 -20.74 -18.27 9.36
N CYS A 49 -19.59 -17.75 8.92
CA CYS A 49 -19.10 -16.55 9.58
C CYS A 49 -19.33 -15.40 8.59
N ASP A 50 -20.55 -14.87 8.56
CA ASP A 50 -20.75 -13.57 7.94
C ASP A 50 -19.98 -12.56 8.80
N GLU A 51 -18.89 -12.02 8.24
CA GLU A 51 -18.46 -10.69 8.65
C GLU A 51 -19.70 -9.79 8.57
N VAL A 52 -20.04 -9.11 9.66
CA VAL A 52 -21.20 -8.21 9.68
C VAL A 52 -20.83 -6.98 8.84
N ALA A 53 -21.02 -7.10 7.53
CA ALA A 53 -20.96 -5.99 6.60
C ALA A 53 -22.06 -4.99 6.99
N MET A 54 -21.67 -3.86 7.59
CA MET A 54 -22.62 -2.81 7.94
C MET A 54 -22.98 -2.00 6.69
N VAL A 55 -24.21 -2.19 6.23
CA VAL A 55 -24.80 -1.45 5.08
C VAL A 55 -25.09 0.01 5.44
N SER A 56 -25.41 0.28 6.70
CA SER A 56 -25.67 1.64 7.22
C SER A 56 -25.12 1.78 8.63
N VAL A 57 -24.77 3.02 8.98
CA VAL A 57 -23.92 3.30 10.14
C VAL A 57 -24.56 4.38 11.00
N PRO A 58 -24.80 4.12 12.30
CA PRO A 58 -25.44 5.07 13.19
C PRO A 58 -24.48 6.17 13.66
N LEU A 59 -25.05 7.23 14.25
CA LEU A 59 -24.26 8.26 14.94
C LEU A 59 -23.40 7.65 16.05
N GLY A 60 -22.19 8.18 16.18
CA GLY A 60 -21.17 7.73 17.15
C GLY A 60 -20.32 6.56 16.68
N PHE A 61 -20.57 6.01 15.48
CA PHE A 61 -19.72 4.96 14.93
C PHE A 61 -18.37 5.50 14.49
N GLU A 62 -17.32 4.69 14.70
CA GLU A 62 -15.94 5.01 14.33
C GLU A 62 -15.21 3.80 13.75
N ILE A 63 -14.31 4.09 12.82
CA ILE A 63 -13.30 3.16 12.30
C ILE A 63 -11.93 3.73 12.67
N SER A 64 -11.07 2.87 13.20
CA SER A 64 -9.66 3.18 13.46
C SER A 64 -8.79 2.56 12.37
N GLY A 65 -7.73 3.25 11.96
CA GLY A 65 -6.74 2.67 11.03
C GLY A 65 -6.00 1.44 11.60
N LEU A 66 -6.02 1.25 12.92
CA LEU A 66 -5.53 0.05 13.60
C LEU A 66 -6.47 -1.17 13.42
N ASP A 67 -7.78 -0.95 13.40
CA ASP A 67 -8.79 -2.01 13.26
C ASP A 67 -9.26 -2.10 11.81
N ARG A 68 -8.44 -2.76 11.00
CA ARG A 68 -8.66 -2.93 9.55
C ARG A 68 -9.85 -3.85 9.21
N SER A 69 -10.38 -4.58 10.19
CA SER A 69 -11.51 -5.49 9.99
C SER A 69 -12.85 -4.76 9.82
N ARG A 70 -12.90 -3.49 10.24
CA ARG A 70 -14.12 -2.67 10.18
C ARG A 70 -14.15 -1.81 8.92
N ILE A 71 -14.83 -2.31 7.90
CA ILE A 71 -15.12 -1.58 6.66
C ILE A 71 -16.63 -1.41 6.47
N TRP A 72 -17.04 -0.32 5.82
CA TRP A 72 -18.44 -0.12 5.41
C TRP A 72 -18.60 -0.65 4.00
N VAL A 73 -19.51 -1.60 3.78
CA VAL A 73 -19.67 -2.24 2.48
C VAL A 73 -21.05 -1.92 1.93
N SER A 74 -21.15 -1.67 0.64
CA SER A 74 -22.43 -1.49 -0.04
C SER A 74 -23.26 -2.78 0.05
N GLN A 75 -24.59 -2.67 -0.05
CA GLN A 75 -25.49 -3.82 0.11
C GLN A 75 -25.23 -4.95 -0.91
N ASN A 76 -24.78 -4.60 -2.12
CA ASN A 76 -24.39 -5.56 -3.15
C ASN A 76 -22.94 -6.08 -3.02
N GLY A 77 -22.18 -5.64 -2.02
CA GLY A 77 -20.80 -6.07 -1.81
C GLY A 77 -19.76 -5.45 -2.75
N VAL A 78 -20.15 -4.59 -3.70
CA VAL A 78 -19.28 -4.09 -4.78
C VAL A 78 -18.34 -2.97 -4.32
N PHE A 79 -18.77 -2.13 -3.40
CA PHE A 79 -18.01 -0.99 -2.90
C PHE A 79 -17.73 -1.13 -1.41
N ALA A 80 -16.55 -0.68 -0.99
CA ALA A 80 -16.16 -0.61 0.40
C ALA A 80 -15.60 0.77 0.74
N PHE A 81 -15.88 1.27 1.94
CA PHE A 81 -15.35 2.51 2.50
C PHE A 81 -14.58 2.22 3.79
N GLY A 82 -13.40 2.83 3.92
CA GLY A 82 -12.54 2.68 5.08
C GLY A 82 -11.12 3.20 4.83
N PHE A 83 -10.18 2.75 5.66
CA PHE A 83 -8.76 3.01 5.47
C PHE A 83 -8.20 2.15 4.33
N LEU A 84 -7.41 2.77 3.45
CA LEU A 84 -6.81 2.22 2.25
C LEU A 84 -5.28 2.37 2.37
N GLU A 85 -4.56 1.26 2.19
CA GLU A 85 -3.09 1.24 2.21
C GLU A 85 -2.52 1.83 0.91
N ASN A 86 -1.40 2.55 0.99
CA ASN A 86 -0.68 3.02 -0.19
C ASN A 86 0.56 2.14 -0.46
N CYS A 87 0.63 1.59 -1.67
CA CYS A 87 1.58 0.55 -2.11
C CYS A 87 3.03 1.03 -2.38
N SER A 88 3.55 2.07 -1.74
CA SER A 88 4.95 2.47 -1.92
C SER A 88 5.81 2.07 -0.73
N LYS A 89 6.44 0.89 -0.84
CA LYS A 89 7.43 0.33 0.12
C LYS A 89 8.73 1.15 0.26
N GLU A 90 8.74 2.39 -0.17
CA GLU A 90 9.98 3.19 -0.34
C GLU A 90 10.10 4.39 0.60
N ASP A 91 9.06 4.77 1.36
CA ASP A 91 9.14 5.87 2.33
C ASP A 91 8.67 5.39 3.71
N GLU A 92 9.54 5.54 4.72
CA GLU A 92 9.51 5.02 6.10
C GLU A 92 8.34 5.49 7.01
N VAL A 93 7.20 5.94 6.48
CA VAL A 93 6.04 6.33 7.29
C VAL A 93 4.75 5.70 6.74
N ASP A 94 4.19 4.76 7.51
CA ASP A 94 2.89 4.12 7.27
C ASP A 94 1.78 5.18 7.22
N SER A 95 1.55 5.74 6.03
CA SER A 95 0.58 6.79 5.78
C SER A 95 -0.60 6.24 4.99
N PHE A 96 -1.80 6.41 5.54
CA PHE A 96 -3.03 5.81 5.05
C PHE A 96 -3.91 6.85 4.36
N LEU A 97 -4.67 6.38 3.38
CA LEU A 97 -5.75 7.14 2.76
C LEU A 97 -7.08 6.65 3.34
N VAL A 98 -8.09 7.51 3.40
CA VAL A 98 -9.45 7.10 3.74
C VAL A 98 -10.33 7.35 2.52
N GLY A 99 -11.14 6.38 2.13
CA GLY A 99 -11.91 6.52 0.90
C GLY A 99 -12.80 5.32 0.56
N ILE A 100 -13.45 5.44 -0.59
CA ILE A 100 -14.27 4.41 -1.22
C ILE A 100 -13.42 3.71 -2.28
N ARG A 101 -13.49 2.38 -2.33
CA ARG A 101 -12.87 1.54 -3.37
C ARG A 101 -13.87 0.48 -3.85
N TYR A 102 -13.54 -0.15 -4.97
CA TYR A 102 -14.17 -1.42 -5.31
C TYR A 102 -13.73 -2.51 -4.31
N ASN A 103 -14.57 -3.53 -4.18
CA ASN A 103 -14.36 -4.67 -3.29
C ASN A 103 -14.27 -5.97 -4.11
N LEU A 104 -13.18 -6.13 -4.86
CA LEU A 104 -12.98 -7.19 -5.86
C LEU A 104 -12.02 -8.29 -5.36
N GLY A 105 -12.01 -8.57 -4.05
CA GLY A 105 -11.11 -9.54 -3.40
C GLY A 105 -9.83 -8.89 -2.83
N ASP A 106 -8.81 -9.68 -2.54
CA ASP A 106 -7.61 -9.23 -1.80
C ASP A 106 -6.53 -8.56 -2.67
N ASN A 107 -6.72 -8.52 -3.99
CA ASN A 107 -5.74 -7.93 -4.89
C ASN A 107 -5.79 -6.39 -4.84
N GLU A 108 -4.83 -5.78 -4.14
CA GLU A 108 -4.75 -4.32 -3.98
C GLU A 108 -4.61 -3.57 -5.30
N VAL A 109 -3.99 -4.18 -6.32
CA VAL A 109 -3.77 -3.55 -7.64
C VAL A 109 -5.08 -3.23 -8.35
N VAL A 110 -6.13 -4.03 -8.12
CA VAL A 110 -7.44 -3.85 -8.77
C VAL A 110 -8.37 -2.97 -7.93
N ASN A 111 -8.15 -2.90 -6.62
CA ASN A 111 -8.96 -2.20 -5.63
C ASN A 111 -8.57 -0.73 -5.46
N VAL A 112 -8.30 -0.05 -6.57
CA VAL A 112 -7.92 1.37 -6.59
C VAL A 112 -9.04 2.24 -6.00
N PRO A 113 -8.71 3.27 -5.18
CA PRO A 113 -9.69 4.22 -4.66
C PRO A 113 -10.48 4.91 -5.79
N VAL A 114 -11.79 4.98 -5.63
CA VAL A 114 -12.72 5.73 -6.52
C VAL A 114 -13.12 7.08 -5.93
N TRP A 115 -13.03 7.22 -4.62
CA TRP A 115 -13.24 8.48 -3.92
C TRP A 115 -12.36 8.53 -2.66
N THR A 116 -11.79 9.68 -2.34
CA THR A 116 -10.94 9.84 -1.15
C THR A 116 -11.36 11.05 -0.31
N VAL A 117 -11.26 10.90 1.00
CA VAL A 117 -11.50 11.96 1.97
C VAL A 117 -10.43 13.05 1.79
N GLY A 118 -10.83 14.32 1.85
CA GLY A 118 -9.90 15.45 1.76
C GLY A 118 -9.07 15.51 0.47
N GLY A 119 -9.55 14.93 -0.64
CA GLY A 119 -8.84 14.93 -1.92
C GLY A 119 -7.60 14.04 -1.96
N GLY A 120 -7.52 13.02 -1.08
CA GLY A 120 -6.35 12.15 -0.96
C GLY A 120 -5.40 12.55 0.16
N LEU A 121 -5.94 13.18 1.21
CA LEU A 121 -5.20 13.50 2.41
C LEU A 121 -4.68 12.20 3.07
N ARG A 122 -3.41 12.20 3.41
CA ARG A 122 -2.75 11.09 4.10
C ARG A 122 -2.74 11.33 5.61
N VAL A 123 -2.99 10.26 6.35
CA VAL A 123 -3.09 10.29 7.82
C VAL A 123 -2.32 9.12 8.43
N SER A 124 -2.01 9.22 9.72
CA SER A 124 -1.30 8.16 10.46
C SER A 124 -2.16 6.90 10.66
N MET A 125 -1.52 5.75 10.93
CA MET A 125 -2.21 4.49 11.25
C MET A 125 -3.19 4.61 12.44
N ASN A 126 -2.88 5.48 13.40
CA ASN A 126 -3.69 5.65 14.59
C ASN A 126 -4.92 6.51 14.36
N SER A 127 -5.09 7.09 13.17
CA SER A 127 -6.20 7.99 12.84
C SER A 127 -7.56 7.31 12.89
N THR A 128 -8.61 8.10 13.10
CA THR A 128 -9.99 7.63 13.18
C THR A 128 -10.91 8.43 12.26
N ILE A 129 -11.77 7.73 11.52
CA ILE A 129 -12.91 8.32 10.82
C ILE A 129 -14.16 7.99 11.63
N ARG A 130 -14.95 9.00 11.99
CA ARG A 130 -16.17 8.81 12.78
C ARG A 130 -17.32 9.65 12.30
N LEU A 131 -18.53 9.09 12.39
CA LEU A 131 -19.77 9.84 12.27
C LEU A 131 -20.11 10.39 13.65
N SER A 132 -19.77 11.65 13.89
CA SER A 132 -19.96 12.31 15.18
C SER A 132 -21.44 12.45 15.55
N ARG A 133 -21.73 12.57 16.85
CA ARG A 133 -23.09 12.72 17.38
C ARG A 133 -23.79 14.01 16.97
N ASP A 134 -23.03 15.02 16.55
CA ASP A 134 -23.52 16.29 15.98
C ASP A 134 -23.91 16.17 14.49
N GLY A 135 -23.74 14.99 13.89
CA GLY A 135 -24.11 14.69 12.52
C GLY A 135 -22.99 14.89 11.50
N ARG A 136 -21.75 15.21 11.92
CA ARG A 136 -20.61 15.35 11.00
C ARG A 136 -19.86 14.05 10.82
N LEU A 137 -19.60 13.67 9.58
CA LEU A 137 -18.51 12.74 9.26
C LEU A 137 -17.17 13.50 9.37
N ILE A 138 -16.27 13.04 10.22
CA ILE A 138 -14.98 13.69 10.52
C ILE A 138 -13.82 12.70 10.51
N LEU A 139 -12.67 13.15 10.01
CA LEU A 139 -11.40 12.45 10.06
C LEU A 139 -10.50 13.13 11.08
N VAL A 140 -10.03 12.36 12.07
CA VAL A 140 -9.17 12.83 13.16
C VAL A 140 -7.83 12.11 13.08
N ASP A 141 -6.75 12.87 13.02
CA ASP A 141 -5.40 12.33 13.15
C ASP A 141 -5.05 12.24 14.65
N ASN A 142 -5.06 11.02 15.20
CA ASN A 142 -4.99 10.83 16.66
C ASN A 142 -3.63 11.19 17.31
N PRO A 143 -2.46 11.04 16.66
CA PRO A 143 -1.21 11.55 17.21
C PRO A 143 -1.23 13.05 17.48
N SER A 144 -1.92 13.83 16.64
CA SER A 144 -2.08 15.27 16.80
C SER A 144 -3.37 15.68 17.53
N GLY A 145 -4.38 14.81 17.55
CA GLY A 145 -5.72 15.08 18.07
C GLY A 145 -6.54 16.06 17.21
N VAL A 146 -6.07 16.39 16.00
CA VAL A 146 -6.65 17.42 15.14
C VAL A 146 -7.67 16.83 14.17
N ILE A 147 -8.78 17.54 13.95
CA ILE A 147 -9.73 17.25 12.87
C ILE A 147 -9.10 17.74 11.56
N VAL A 148 -8.72 16.81 10.69
CA VAL A 148 -8.05 17.13 9.42
C VAL A 148 -9.03 17.22 8.24
N TRP A 149 -10.24 16.68 8.39
CA TRP A 149 -11.32 16.82 7.42
C TRP A 149 -12.70 16.70 8.08
N SER A 150 -13.68 17.44 7.56
CA SER A 150 -15.09 17.35 7.95
C SER A 150 -16.01 17.47 6.73
N SER A 151 -17.20 16.88 6.86
CA SER A 151 -18.31 17.02 5.90
C SER A 151 -19.13 18.30 6.08
N ASP A 152 -18.85 19.08 7.14
CA ASP A 152 -19.54 20.34 7.47
C ASP A 152 -21.08 20.24 7.60
N THR A 153 -21.57 19.05 7.96
CA THR A 153 -23.00 18.75 8.14
C THR A 153 -23.52 18.93 9.57
N SER A 154 -22.80 19.69 10.40
CA SER A 154 -23.24 19.94 11.78
C SER A 154 -24.62 20.58 11.78
N SER A 155 -25.49 20.16 12.69
CA SER A 155 -26.85 20.68 12.87
C SER A 155 -27.82 20.47 11.70
N LEU A 156 -27.44 19.74 10.64
CA LEU A 156 -28.36 19.38 9.55
C LEU A 156 -29.34 18.25 9.91
N GLY A 157 -29.24 17.67 11.10
CA GLY A 157 -30.13 16.59 11.54
C GLY A 157 -29.81 15.22 10.96
N ILE A 158 -28.54 14.95 10.63
CA ILE A 158 -28.08 13.62 10.19
C ILE A 158 -28.40 12.55 11.23
N ARG A 159 -28.89 11.40 10.79
CA ARG A 159 -29.24 10.24 11.64
C ARG A 159 -28.37 9.02 11.36
N LYS A 160 -27.95 8.84 10.10
CA LYS A 160 -27.12 7.71 9.66
C LYS A 160 -26.29 8.06 8.44
N ALA A 161 -25.22 7.29 8.21
CA ALA A 161 -24.50 7.24 6.94
C ALA A 161 -24.82 5.92 6.21
N SER A 162 -24.82 5.93 4.88
CA SER A 162 -25.04 4.73 4.07
C SER A 162 -24.16 4.75 2.83
N LEU A 163 -23.54 3.62 2.49
CA LEU A 163 -22.85 3.43 1.22
C LEU A 163 -23.79 2.76 0.21
N LEU A 164 -24.20 3.48 -0.81
CA LEU A 164 -25.14 3.00 -1.82
C LEU A 164 -24.47 2.04 -2.82
N ASN A 165 -25.28 1.23 -3.51
CA ASN A 165 -24.82 0.22 -4.47
C ASN A 165 -24.12 0.79 -5.72
N ASN A 166 -24.28 2.09 -5.97
CA ASN A 166 -23.56 2.82 -7.03
C ASN A 166 -22.24 3.44 -6.54
N GLY A 167 -21.85 3.22 -5.28
CA GLY A 167 -20.63 3.76 -4.67
C GLY A 167 -20.79 5.17 -4.09
N ASN A 168 -22.01 5.74 -4.08
CA ASN A 168 -22.28 7.03 -3.45
C ASN A 168 -22.40 6.86 -1.93
N LEU A 169 -21.53 7.54 -1.17
CA LEU A 169 -21.61 7.60 0.29
C LEU A 169 -22.50 8.78 0.66
N VAL A 170 -23.61 8.51 1.35
CA VAL A 170 -24.62 9.52 1.70
C VAL A 170 -24.78 9.67 3.20
N LEU A 171 -24.97 10.91 3.66
CA LEU A 171 -25.43 11.21 5.01
C LEU A 171 -26.92 11.54 4.95
N VAL A 172 -27.70 10.84 5.77
CA VAL A 172 -29.16 10.78 5.66
C VAL A 172 -29.80 11.34 6.93
N GLY A 173 -30.79 12.21 6.76
CA GLY A 173 -31.53 12.85 7.85
C GLY A 173 -32.85 12.16 8.20
N ILE A 174 -33.87 12.98 8.45
CA ILE A 174 -35.25 12.54 8.75
C ILE A 174 -35.93 12.17 7.42
N GLU A 175 -36.80 11.16 7.43
CA GLU A 175 -37.52 10.68 6.22
C GLU A 175 -36.60 10.22 5.08
N ASP A 176 -35.41 9.70 5.42
CA ASP A 176 -34.41 9.21 4.46
C ASP A 176 -33.95 10.26 3.41
N ASN A 177 -34.05 11.56 3.73
CA ASN A 177 -33.54 12.62 2.88
C ASN A 177 -31.99 12.62 2.82
N VAL A 178 -31.44 12.71 1.61
CA VAL A 178 -29.99 12.83 1.41
C VAL A 178 -29.57 14.29 1.63
N LEU A 179 -28.81 14.54 2.70
CA LEU A 179 -28.36 15.88 3.09
C LEU A 179 -26.92 16.16 2.69
N TRP A 180 -26.13 15.11 2.46
CA TRP A 180 -24.77 15.18 1.94
C TRP A 180 -24.45 13.92 1.14
N GLN A 181 -23.63 14.04 0.11
CA GLN A 181 -23.22 12.92 -0.73
C GLN A 181 -21.81 13.08 -1.28
N SER A 182 -21.04 11.97 -1.34
CA SER A 182 -19.67 11.98 -1.87
C SER A 182 -19.59 12.34 -3.35
N PHE A 183 -20.65 12.05 -4.12
CA PHE A 183 -20.72 12.36 -5.54
C PHE A 183 -20.62 13.86 -5.86
N ASN A 184 -20.98 14.74 -4.90
CA ASN A 184 -20.84 16.20 -5.05
C ASN A 184 -19.41 16.71 -4.86
N SER A 185 -18.46 15.83 -4.52
CA SER A 185 -17.05 16.19 -4.33
C SER A 185 -16.16 15.10 -4.93
N PRO A 186 -16.17 14.93 -6.27
CA PRO A 186 -15.35 13.91 -6.92
C PRO A 186 -13.86 14.19 -6.70
N THR A 187 -13.04 13.13 -6.77
CA THR A 187 -11.59 13.22 -6.54
C THR A 187 -10.83 13.00 -7.84
N SER A 188 -10.53 11.76 -8.19
CA SER A 188 -9.88 11.40 -9.47
C SER A 188 -10.80 10.63 -10.42
N THR A 189 -11.98 10.22 -9.96
CA THR A 189 -12.81 9.23 -10.65
C THR A 189 -14.28 9.66 -10.67
N LEU A 190 -14.98 9.39 -11.78
CA LEU A 190 -16.44 9.39 -11.86
C LEU A 190 -16.95 7.95 -11.99
N LEU A 191 -17.97 7.64 -11.21
CA LEU A 191 -18.70 6.38 -11.30
C LEU A 191 -19.92 6.50 -12.22
N PRO A 192 -20.47 5.38 -12.71
CA PRO A 192 -21.68 5.39 -13.54
C PRO A 192 -22.84 6.15 -12.90
N GLY A 193 -23.46 7.05 -13.65
CA GLY A 193 -24.54 7.93 -13.22
C GLY A 193 -24.08 9.15 -12.42
N GLN A 194 -22.78 9.36 -12.24
CA GLN A 194 -22.24 10.55 -11.59
C GLN A 194 -22.00 11.67 -12.60
N SER A 195 -22.40 12.87 -12.21
CA SER A 195 -22.16 14.10 -12.95
C SER A 195 -20.94 14.87 -12.44
N LEU A 196 -20.27 15.56 -13.35
CA LEU A 196 -19.30 16.59 -13.10
C LEU A 196 -19.89 17.94 -13.52
N HIS A 197 -19.95 18.88 -12.59
CA HIS A 197 -20.48 20.22 -12.80
C HIS A 197 -19.36 21.25 -12.85
N PHE A 198 -19.55 22.36 -13.55
CA PHE A 198 -18.64 23.51 -13.40
C PHE A 198 -18.86 24.17 -12.02
N PRO A 199 -17.80 24.55 -11.27
CA PRO A 199 -16.36 24.49 -11.59
C PRO A 199 -15.63 23.29 -10.96
N GLN A 200 -16.30 22.16 -10.73
CA GLN A 200 -15.66 20.94 -10.23
C GLN A 200 -14.62 20.40 -11.21
N THR A 201 -13.65 19.67 -10.68
CA THR A 201 -12.51 19.13 -11.44
C THR A 201 -12.19 17.72 -10.95
N LEU A 202 -11.73 16.83 -11.84
CA LEU A 202 -11.07 15.60 -11.42
C LEU A 202 -9.56 15.83 -11.38
N ARG A 203 -8.92 15.50 -10.27
CA ARG A 203 -7.48 15.65 -10.10
C ARG A 203 -6.83 14.29 -10.03
N ALA A 204 -5.74 14.11 -10.77
CA ALA A 204 -4.99 12.86 -10.74
C ALA A 204 -4.48 12.55 -9.32
N PRO A 205 -4.41 11.28 -8.90
CA PRO A 205 -3.82 10.91 -7.62
C PRO A 205 -2.31 11.17 -7.62
N SER A 206 -1.76 11.64 -6.51
CA SER A 206 -0.33 11.96 -6.36
C SER A 206 0.36 11.01 -5.36
N LYS A 207 1.59 10.59 -5.70
CA LYS A 207 2.39 9.68 -4.85
C LYS A 207 3.07 10.38 -3.68
N LYS A 208 3.43 11.66 -3.80
CA LYS A 208 4.25 12.39 -2.80
C LYS A 208 3.63 13.68 -2.26
N SER A 209 2.66 14.25 -2.96
CA SER A 209 2.02 15.51 -2.60
C SER A 209 0.52 15.32 -2.40
N ILE A 210 -0.12 16.22 -1.66
CA ILE A 210 -1.58 16.30 -1.52
C ILE A 210 -2.23 16.64 -2.87
N SER A 211 -1.53 17.34 -3.77
CA SER A 211 -2.05 17.75 -5.08
C SER A 211 -1.15 17.30 -6.23
N SER A 212 -1.72 16.58 -7.21
CA SER A 212 -1.09 16.36 -8.54
C SER A 212 -1.06 17.64 -9.35
N TYR A 213 -0.32 17.71 -10.46
CA TYR A 213 -0.38 18.82 -11.42
C TYR A 213 -1.46 18.61 -12.49
N TYR A 214 -1.89 17.37 -12.73
CA TYR A 214 -2.85 17.07 -13.80
C TYR A 214 -4.30 17.20 -13.34
N SER A 215 -5.15 17.81 -14.15
CA SER A 215 -6.58 17.91 -13.90
C SER A 215 -7.43 17.81 -15.14
N PHE A 216 -8.60 17.21 -15.00
CA PHE A 216 -9.70 17.27 -15.95
C PHE A 216 -10.70 18.33 -15.49
N VAL A 217 -10.99 19.29 -16.37
CA VAL A 217 -11.79 20.47 -16.05
C VAL A 217 -12.87 20.69 -17.09
N ILE A 218 -13.96 21.31 -16.65
CA ILE A 218 -14.95 21.93 -17.52
C ILE A 218 -14.69 23.44 -17.48
N ARG A 219 -14.54 24.09 -18.63
CA ARG A 219 -14.40 25.56 -18.71
C ARG A 219 -15.77 26.22 -18.79
N HIS A 220 -15.84 27.52 -18.54
CA HIS A 220 -17.08 28.29 -18.67
C HIS A 220 -17.69 28.24 -20.10
N SER A 221 -16.88 27.95 -21.12
CA SER A 221 -17.36 27.72 -22.49
C SER A 221 -18.13 26.40 -22.66
N GLY A 222 -18.05 25.46 -21.71
CA GLY A 222 -18.47 24.07 -21.88
C GLY A 222 -17.39 23.17 -22.50
N GLU A 223 -16.20 23.72 -22.73
CA GLU A 223 -15.03 22.94 -23.18
C GLU A 223 -14.57 21.98 -22.08
N LEU A 224 -14.38 20.71 -22.45
CA LEU A 224 -13.77 19.70 -21.60
C LEU A 224 -12.28 19.64 -21.92
N ALA A 225 -11.43 19.79 -20.91
CA ALA A 225 -9.99 19.89 -21.12
C ALA A 225 -9.17 19.13 -20.08
N LEU A 226 -8.02 18.61 -20.52
CA LEU A 226 -6.96 18.17 -19.62
C LEU A 226 -5.90 19.26 -19.51
N VAL A 227 -5.62 19.64 -18.28
CA VAL A 227 -4.74 20.76 -17.95
C VAL A 227 -3.63 20.30 -17.02
N TRP A 228 -2.42 20.78 -17.28
CA TRP A 228 -1.32 20.75 -16.35
C TRP A 228 -1.31 22.08 -15.58
N GLU A 229 -1.33 21.96 -14.26
CA GLU A 229 -1.65 23.04 -13.32
C GLU A 229 -2.96 23.73 -13.67
N ASN A 230 -2.89 24.88 -14.34
CA ASN A 230 -4.01 25.72 -14.75
C ASN A 230 -3.78 26.42 -16.10
N ASN A 231 -2.58 26.32 -16.70
CA ASN A 231 -2.17 27.15 -17.83
C ASN A 231 -1.87 26.35 -19.11
N VAL A 232 -1.40 25.11 -18.99
CA VAL A 232 -1.06 24.28 -20.14
C VAL A 232 -2.18 23.30 -20.41
N THR A 233 -2.89 23.50 -21.53
CA THR A 233 -3.88 22.54 -22.03
C THR A 233 -3.21 21.63 -23.04
N TYR A 234 -3.20 20.33 -22.78
CA TYR A 234 -2.61 19.32 -23.67
C TYR A 234 -3.64 18.42 -24.34
N TRP A 235 -4.90 18.52 -23.92
CA TRP A 235 -6.02 17.87 -24.60
C TRP A 235 -7.31 18.68 -24.39
N SER A 236 -8.16 18.73 -25.41
CA SER A 236 -9.47 19.36 -25.36
C SER A 236 -10.43 18.71 -26.34
N ASN A 237 -11.73 18.76 -26.04
CA ASN A 237 -12.77 18.41 -27.01
C ASN A 237 -13.09 19.55 -28.01
N HIS A 238 -12.48 20.73 -27.84
CA HIS A 238 -12.66 21.94 -28.67
C HIS A 238 -14.11 22.43 -28.79
N VAL A 239 -14.99 22.02 -27.87
CA VAL A 239 -16.39 22.44 -27.85
C VAL A 239 -16.50 23.84 -27.25
N ASN A 240 -17.32 24.69 -27.86
CA ASN A 240 -17.67 26.00 -27.31
C ASN A 240 -19.18 26.23 -27.40
N LEU A 241 -19.84 26.16 -26.24
CA LEU A 241 -21.28 26.33 -26.06
C LEU A 241 -21.63 27.70 -25.46
N LEU A 242 -20.64 28.61 -25.34
CA LEU A 242 -20.82 29.95 -24.77
C LEU A 242 -21.52 29.94 -23.39
N GLY A 243 -21.29 28.91 -22.58
CA GLY A 243 -21.90 28.73 -21.26
C GLY A 243 -23.27 28.07 -21.25
N SER A 244 -23.80 27.65 -22.41
CA SER A 244 -25.09 26.94 -22.51
C SER A 244 -24.96 25.44 -22.21
N PHE A 245 -24.31 25.08 -21.10
CA PHE A 245 -24.19 23.69 -20.66
C PHE A 245 -24.65 23.52 -19.22
N LYS A 246 -24.99 22.28 -18.85
CA LYS A 246 -25.48 21.93 -17.52
C LYS A 246 -24.46 21.09 -16.75
N GLU A 247 -24.02 19.99 -17.35
CA GLU A 247 -23.19 18.98 -16.68
C GLU A 247 -22.54 18.02 -17.68
N ALA A 248 -21.45 17.39 -17.27
CA ALA A 248 -20.90 16.22 -17.96
C ALA A 248 -21.25 14.96 -17.15
N ILE A 249 -21.90 13.97 -17.77
CA ILE A 249 -22.35 12.74 -17.11
C ILE A 249 -21.57 11.55 -17.66
N PHE A 250 -21.13 10.67 -16.76
CA PHE A 250 -20.57 9.38 -17.13
C PHE A 250 -21.61 8.27 -16.93
N ASP A 251 -22.04 7.63 -18.01
CA ASP A 251 -23.09 6.62 -18.03
C ASP A 251 -22.55 5.19 -17.92
N GLY A 252 -23.39 4.28 -17.41
CA GLY A 252 -23.04 2.87 -17.21
C GLY A 252 -22.80 2.07 -18.49
N ASN A 253 -23.23 2.58 -19.64
CA ASN A 253 -22.94 2.01 -20.97
C ASN A 253 -21.56 2.40 -21.51
N GLY A 254 -20.77 3.19 -20.75
CA GLY A 254 -19.44 3.64 -21.15
C GLY A 254 -19.42 4.89 -22.02
N LEU A 255 -20.46 5.72 -21.92
CA LEU A 255 -20.53 7.04 -22.56
C LEU A 255 -20.15 8.14 -21.55
N LEU A 256 -19.28 9.05 -21.93
CA LEU A 256 -19.13 10.36 -21.29
C LEU A 256 -19.83 11.39 -22.17
N GLY A 257 -20.92 11.97 -21.68
CA GLY A 257 -21.74 12.93 -22.40
C GLY A 257 -21.72 14.32 -21.76
N LEU A 258 -21.61 15.37 -22.57
CA LEU A 258 -21.83 16.75 -22.17
C LEU A 258 -23.28 17.13 -22.48
N ILE A 259 -24.01 17.57 -21.46
CA ILE A 259 -25.44 17.88 -21.53
C ILE A 259 -25.65 19.39 -21.47
N ASP A 260 -26.49 19.90 -22.37
CA ASP A 260 -26.88 21.31 -22.39
C ASP A 260 -28.00 21.65 -21.38
N ILE A 261 -28.31 22.94 -21.26
CA ILE A 261 -29.42 23.41 -20.41
C ILE A 261 -30.80 22.91 -20.86
N SER A 262 -30.92 22.39 -22.09
CA SER A 262 -32.13 21.79 -22.65
C SER A 262 -32.19 20.27 -22.41
N ASN A 263 -31.29 19.72 -21.60
CA ASN A 263 -31.09 18.28 -21.37
C ASN A 263 -30.77 17.47 -22.65
N LYS A 264 -30.13 18.10 -23.63
CA LYS A 264 -29.66 17.44 -24.85
C LYS A 264 -28.16 17.17 -24.75
N THR A 265 -27.74 15.97 -25.15
CA THR A 265 -26.33 15.64 -25.33
C THR A 265 -25.78 16.41 -26.53
N VAL A 266 -24.85 17.33 -26.28
CA VAL A 266 -24.23 18.21 -27.29
C VAL A 266 -22.85 17.73 -27.73
N TRP A 267 -22.20 16.92 -26.89
CA TRP A 267 -20.96 16.23 -27.22
C TRP A 267 -20.90 14.92 -26.44
N SER A 268 -20.29 13.89 -26.99
CA SER A 268 -20.06 12.66 -26.25
C SER A 268 -18.85 11.90 -26.79
N ILE A 269 -18.32 11.03 -25.94
CA ILE A 269 -17.30 10.04 -26.29
C ILE A 269 -17.67 8.70 -25.69
N SER A 270 -17.43 7.62 -26.43
CA SER A 270 -17.77 6.27 -26.00
C SER A 270 -16.54 5.38 -25.91
N SER A 271 -16.61 4.43 -24.99
CA SER A 271 -15.67 3.32 -24.89
C SER A 271 -15.77 2.37 -26.09
N LYS A 272 -14.69 1.63 -26.40
CA LYS A 272 -14.68 0.59 -27.47
C LYS A 272 -15.70 -0.53 -27.24
N ASP A 273 -16.04 -0.79 -25.98
CA ASP A 273 -17.03 -1.76 -25.51
C ASP A 273 -18.35 -1.09 -25.14
N PHE A 274 -18.73 -0.03 -25.86
CA PHE A 274 -19.97 0.71 -25.64
C PHE A 274 -21.20 -0.21 -25.67
N ASP A 275 -22.09 -0.02 -24.68
CA ASP A 275 -23.37 -0.75 -24.54
C ASP A 275 -23.23 -2.29 -24.46
N GLU A 276 -22.03 -2.77 -24.11
CA GLU A 276 -21.77 -4.19 -23.92
C GLU A 276 -22.45 -4.70 -22.63
N PRO A 277 -23.48 -5.55 -22.71
CA PRO A 277 -24.34 -5.89 -21.57
C PRO A 277 -23.67 -6.83 -20.57
N SER A 278 -22.59 -7.51 -20.97
CA SER A 278 -21.80 -8.38 -20.10
C SER A 278 -20.92 -7.61 -19.10
N LEU A 279 -20.73 -6.30 -19.31
CA LEU A 279 -19.88 -5.44 -18.49
C LEU A 279 -20.69 -4.65 -17.47
N THR A 280 -20.52 -5.00 -16.19
CA THR A 280 -21.29 -4.40 -15.09
C THR A 280 -20.55 -3.31 -14.33
N LEU A 281 -19.22 -3.28 -14.38
CA LEU A 281 -18.41 -2.31 -13.64
C LEU A 281 -17.57 -1.46 -14.61
N ARG A 282 -17.79 -0.15 -14.56
CA ARG A 282 -17.05 0.85 -15.31
C ARG A 282 -16.66 2.02 -14.43
N ARG A 283 -15.61 2.75 -14.82
CA ARG A 283 -15.21 4.01 -14.21
C ARG A 283 -14.52 4.92 -15.22
N LEU A 284 -14.73 6.23 -15.10
CA LEU A 284 -13.92 7.24 -15.77
C LEU A 284 -12.90 7.75 -14.76
N LYS A 285 -11.61 7.68 -15.07
CA LYS A 285 -10.54 8.02 -14.12
C LYS A 285 -9.48 8.90 -14.75
N MET A 286 -9.10 9.94 -14.00
CA MET A 286 -7.91 10.72 -14.22
C MET A 286 -6.74 10.01 -13.55
N ASP A 287 -5.84 9.44 -14.36
CA ASP A 287 -4.73 8.64 -13.86
C ASP A 287 -3.53 9.50 -13.46
N SER A 288 -2.64 8.93 -12.62
CA SER A 288 -1.42 9.60 -12.14
C SER A 288 -0.45 9.97 -13.27
N ASP A 289 -0.60 9.38 -14.45
CA ASP A 289 0.17 9.70 -15.65
C ASP A 289 -0.39 10.89 -16.45
N GLY A 290 -1.48 11.51 -15.96
CA GLY A 290 -2.07 12.68 -16.59
C GLY A 290 -3.08 12.38 -17.71
N ASN A 291 -3.39 11.12 -17.97
CA ASN A 291 -4.39 10.78 -18.99
C ASN A 291 -5.75 10.48 -18.35
N LEU A 292 -6.82 10.74 -19.11
CA LEU A 292 -8.19 10.43 -18.72
C LEU A 292 -8.64 9.18 -19.46
N ARG A 293 -9.11 8.17 -18.72
CA ARG A 293 -9.46 6.87 -19.29
C ARG A 293 -10.80 6.35 -18.80
N ILE A 294 -11.52 5.68 -19.71
CA ILE A 294 -12.67 4.83 -19.36
C ILE A 294 -12.16 3.42 -19.19
N TYR A 295 -12.41 2.86 -18.01
CA TYR A 295 -12.07 1.50 -17.66
C TYR A 295 -13.31 0.62 -17.57
N SER A 296 -13.19 -0.60 -18.07
CA SER A 296 -14.17 -1.66 -17.93
C SER A 296 -13.56 -2.85 -17.23
N TRP A 297 -14.29 -3.43 -16.28
CA TRP A 297 -13.82 -4.59 -15.52
C TRP A 297 -13.98 -5.87 -16.33
N ASN A 298 -12.88 -6.61 -16.51
CA ASN A 298 -12.91 -7.93 -17.12
C ASN A 298 -13.06 -9.01 -16.04
N HIS A 299 -14.27 -9.59 -15.93
CA HIS A 299 -14.57 -10.65 -14.96
C HIS A 299 -13.78 -11.94 -15.16
N VAL A 300 -13.28 -12.21 -16.36
CA VAL A 300 -12.55 -13.46 -16.68
C VAL A 300 -11.08 -13.35 -16.28
N LEU A 301 -10.46 -12.21 -16.58
CA LEU A 301 -9.04 -11.96 -16.32
C LEU A 301 -8.80 -11.27 -14.97
N HIS A 302 -9.86 -10.86 -14.26
CA HIS A 302 -9.80 -10.08 -13.03
C HIS A 302 -8.92 -8.82 -13.16
N GLU A 303 -9.08 -8.10 -14.27
CA GLU A 303 -8.28 -6.92 -14.58
C GLU A 303 -9.14 -5.77 -15.13
N TRP A 304 -8.68 -4.54 -14.93
CA TRP A 304 -9.27 -3.36 -15.54
C TRP A 304 -8.71 -3.17 -16.95
N LYS A 305 -9.60 -3.16 -17.96
CA LYS A 305 -9.23 -2.88 -19.35
C LYS A 305 -9.54 -1.44 -19.72
N VAL A 306 -8.62 -0.81 -20.43
CA VAL A 306 -8.81 0.53 -21.00
C VAL A 306 -9.71 0.41 -22.22
N GLY A 307 -10.93 0.93 -22.12
CA GLY A 307 -11.89 0.96 -23.22
C GLY A 307 -11.78 2.23 -24.06
N TRP A 308 -11.33 3.33 -23.45
CA TRP A 308 -11.00 4.59 -24.14
C TRP A 308 -9.97 5.39 -23.34
N GLN A 309 -9.17 6.21 -24.02
CA GLN A 309 -8.25 7.17 -23.43
C GLN A 309 -8.25 8.48 -24.22
N ALA A 310 -8.08 9.61 -23.52
CA ALA A 310 -8.12 10.94 -24.12
C ALA A 310 -6.92 11.20 -25.05
N VAL A 311 -5.71 10.90 -24.58
CA VAL A 311 -4.47 11.08 -25.33
C VAL A 311 -3.93 9.72 -25.75
N GLU A 312 -3.85 9.46 -27.05
CA GLU A 312 -3.44 8.14 -27.55
C GLU A 312 -1.95 7.86 -27.33
N ASN A 313 -1.11 8.85 -27.61
CA ASN A 313 0.32 8.78 -27.37
C ASN A 313 0.64 9.43 -26.02
N GLN A 314 1.07 8.63 -25.05
CA GLN A 314 1.39 9.10 -23.71
C GLN A 314 2.49 10.18 -23.69
N CYS A 315 3.37 10.25 -24.71
CA CYS A 315 4.36 11.33 -24.80
C CYS A 315 3.78 12.70 -25.20
N ASP A 316 2.54 12.74 -25.71
CA ASP A 316 1.82 13.98 -25.97
C ASP A 316 1.14 14.54 -24.71
N VAL A 317 1.06 13.73 -23.63
CA VAL A 317 0.70 14.24 -22.30
C VAL A 317 1.84 15.10 -21.78
N PHE A 318 1.52 16.35 -21.44
CA PHE A 318 2.51 17.33 -21.03
C PHE A 318 3.20 16.93 -19.72
N GLY A 319 4.53 16.87 -19.70
CA GLY A 319 5.29 16.55 -18.50
C GLY A 319 5.35 15.06 -18.14
N SER A 320 4.97 14.15 -19.04
CA SER A 320 4.93 12.69 -18.78
C SER A 320 6.17 12.09 -18.11
N CYS A 321 7.37 12.50 -18.52
CA CYS A 321 8.63 11.99 -17.96
C CYS A 321 9.20 12.88 -16.84
N GLY A 322 8.64 14.08 -16.67
CA GLY A 322 9.14 15.11 -15.76
C GLY A 322 10.51 15.68 -16.15
N LEU A 323 11.17 16.30 -15.18
CA LEU A 323 12.36 17.11 -15.41
C LEU A 323 13.55 16.29 -15.92
N TYR A 324 14.35 16.92 -16.80
CA TYR A 324 15.63 16.41 -17.31
C TYR A 324 15.53 15.10 -18.09
N SER A 325 14.34 14.79 -18.60
CA SER A 325 14.07 13.56 -19.34
C SER A 325 13.33 13.83 -20.64
N LEU A 326 13.41 12.86 -21.54
CA LEU A 326 12.78 12.85 -22.85
C LEU A 326 11.83 11.66 -22.93
N CYS A 327 10.59 11.93 -23.32
CA CYS A 327 9.62 10.88 -23.60
C CYS A 327 9.80 10.34 -25.02
N GLY A 328 10.06 9.04 -25.14
CA GLY A 328 10.08 8.31 -26.40
C GLY A 328 9.03 7.20 -26.40
N LEU A 329 8.72 6.69 -27.60
CA LEU A 329 7.89 5.49 -27.76
C LEU A 329 8.76 4.28 -28.09
N ASN A 330 8.53 3.18 -27.40
CA ASN A 330 9.10 1.87 -27.71
C ASN A 330 7.98 0.84 -27.97
N SER A 331 8.34 -0.40 -28.30
CA SER A 331 7.40 -1.50 -28.57
C SER A 331 6.43 -1.80 -27.42
N THR A 332 6.78 -1.41 -26.20
CA THR A 332 5.99 -1.64 -24.97
C THR A 332 5.23 -0.41 -24.47
N GLY A 333 5.42 0.77 -25.09
CA GLY A 333 4.77 2.03 -24.68
C GLY A 333 5.74 3.20 -24.53
N ALA A 334 5.34 4.22 -23.76
CA ALA A 334 6.17 5.38 -23.47
C ALA A 334 7.34 5.04 -22.53
N VAL A 335 8.52 5.52 -22.86
CA VAL A 335 9.78 5.32 -22.13
C VAL A 335 10.40 6.69 -21.88
N CYS A 336 11.00 6.86 -20.71
CA CYS A 336 11.64 8.11 -20.30
C CYS A 336 13.15 7.92 -20.23
N ASP A 337 13.88 8.62 -21.10
CA ASP A 337 15.35 8.62 -21.12
C ASP A 337 15.88 9.97 -20.62
N CYS A 338 17.02 9.98 -19.93
CA CYS A 338 17.62 11.25 -19.49
C CYS A 338 18.16 12.06 -20.69
N LEU A 339 18.00 13.38 -20.63
CA LEU A 339 18.50 14.29 -21.68
C LEU A 339 20.02 14.23 -21.86
N TYR A 340 20.76 13.79 -20.83
CA TYR A 340 22.22 13.68 -20.82
C TYR A 340 22.68 12.35 -20.21
N GLN A 341 23.51 11.59 -20.94
CA GLN A 341 23.84 10.19 -20.63
C GLN A 341 24.83 9.98 -19.46
N ASP A 342 25.70 10.94 -19.12
CA ASP A 342 26.64 10.74 -18.00
C ASP A 342 25.95 10.76 -16.62
N SER A 343 24.63 11.01 -16.55
CA SER A 343 23.87 10.87 -15.31
C SER A 343 23.69 9.41 -14.86
N VAL A 344 23.94 8.45 -15.76
CA VAL A 344 23.65 7.01 -15.56
C VAL A 344 24.79 6.26 -14.86
N ASN A 345 26.01 6.82 -14.80
CA ASN A 345 27.20 6.11 -14.28
C ASN A 345 27.58 6.49 -12.83
N TRP A 346 26.62 6.48 -11.92
CA TRP A 346 26.95 6.30 -10.50
C TRP A 346 25.81 5.61 -9.76
N GLY A 347 25.97 4.29 -9.55
CA GLY A 347 25.35 3.53 -8.47
C GLY A 347 23.83 3.45 -8.46
N SER A 348 23.32 2.27 -8.80
CA SER A 348 22.12 1.70 -8.17
C SER A 348 22.17 1.95 -6.64
N GLY A 349 21.25 2.76 -6.13
CA GLY A 349 21.04 2.98 -4.70
C GLY A 349 21.59 4.30 -4.15
N LEU A 350 20.83 5.38 -4.31
CA LEU A 350 20.51 6.37 -3.27
C LEU A 350 19.71 7.51 -3.91
N SER A 351 18.43 7.61 -3.57
CA SER A 351 17.56 8.76 -3.87
C SER A 351 18.09 10.00 -3.17
N THR A 352 18.98 10.73 -3.85
CA THR A 352 19.35 12.09 -3.42
C THR A 352 18.26 13.08 -3.81
N VAL A 353 18.09 14.09 -2.97
CA VAL A 353 17.05 15.15 -2.99
C VAL A 353 16.92 15.91 -4.33
N ASP A 354 17.88 15.76 -5.25
CA ASP A 354 17.96 16.48 -6.54
C ASP A 354 17.56 15.67 -7.79
N SER A 355 16.84 14.56 -7.62
CA SER A 355 16.42 13.68 -8.72
C SER A 355 15.04 14.07 -9.27
N GLY A 356 14.92 14.22 -10.60
CA GLY A 356 13.62 14.37 -11.29
C GLY A 356 12.73 13.14 -11.11
N SER A 357 11.44 13.24 -11.46
CA SER A 357 10.46 12.14 -11.28
C SER A 357 10.82 10.83 -12.00
N SER A 358 11.70 10.89 -13.02
CA SER A 358 12.24 9.77 -13.78
C SER A 358 13.64 9.30 -13.30
N GLY A 359 14.15 9.83 -12.19
CA GLY A 359 15.48 9.50 -11.66
C GLY A 359 16.64 10.22 -12.36
N CYS A 360 16.35 11.11 -13.31
CA CYS A 360 17.36 11.92 -13.98
C CYS A 360 17.92 13.00 -13.04
N LYS A 361 19.24 13.09 -12.97
CA LYS A 361 19.94 14.09 -12.16
C LYS A 361 19.77 15.48 -12.75
N LYS A 362 19.65 16.48 -11.87
CA LYS A 362 19.69 17.89 -12.25
C LYS A 362 20.89 18.19 -13.14
N MET A 363 20.65 18.93 -14.22
CA MET A 363 21.72 19.39 -15.10
C MET A 363 22.67 20.33 -14.35
N VAL A 364 23.96 20.24 -14.67
CA VAL A 364 24.99 21.14 -14.11
C VAL A 364 24.64 22.58 -14.45
N ASP A 365 24.73 23.45 -13.44
CA ASP A 365 24.54 24.89 -13.64
C ASP A 365 25.62 25.43 -14.59
N LEU A 366 25.18 26.01 -15.71
CA LEU A 366 26.06 26.58 -16.72
C LEU A 366 26.90 27.73 -16.16
N GLY A 367 26.46 28.40 -15.08
CA GLY A 367 27.25 29.43 -14.40
C GLY A 367 28.51 28.90 -13.70
N ASN A 368 28.53 27.61 -13.34
CA ASN A 368 29.66 26.94 -12.69
C ASN A 368 30.54 26.16 -13.69
N CYS A 369 30.28 26.30 -14.99
CA CYS A 369 31.03 25.62 -16.03
C CYS A 369 32.43 26.25 -16.15
N LYS A 370 33.44 25.61 -15.55
CA LYS A 370 34.86 26.05 -15.65
C LYS A 370 35.44 25.92 -17.08
N MET A 371 34.72 25.27 -18.00
CA MET A 371 35.09 25.00 -19.39
C MET A 371 34.05 25.61 -20.36
N ASN A 372 34.39 25.68 -21.65
CA ASN A 372 33.48 26.16 -22.70
C ASN A 372 32.20 25.31 -22.78
N THR A 373 31.06 25.98 -22.99
CA THR A 373 29.77 25.34 -23.25
C THR A 373 29.67 24.82 -24.69
N SER A 374 28.99 23.70 -24.90
CA SER A 374 28.69 23.16 -26.23
C SER A 374 27.19 23.02 -26.43
N MET A 375 26.74 23.03 -27.69
CA MET A 375 25.35 22.77 -28.06
C MET A 375 25.20 21.32 -28.54
N MET A 376 24.62 20.48 -27.68
CA MET A 376 24.17 19.14 -28.04
C MET A 376 22.99 19.22 -29.00
N VAL A 377 23.00 18.42 -30.06
CA VAL A 377 21.97 18.41 -31.10
C VAL A 377 21.09 17.17 -30.92
N MET A 378 19.79 17.37 -30.83
CA MET A 378 18.78 16.33 -30.65
C MET A 378 17.79 16.40 -31.83
N ARG A 379 17.96 15.51 -32.80
CA ARG A 379 17.04 15.43 -33.96
C ARG A 379 15.71 14.81 -33.56
N GLN A 380 14.64 15.15 -34.29
CA GLN A 380 13.30 14.59 -34.09
C GLN A 380 12.82 14.70 -32.64
N THR A 381 13.12 15.84 -32.03
CA THR A 381 12.93 16.09 -30.61
C THR A 381 12.36 17.47 -30.40
N TYR A 382 11.36 17.58 -29.53
CA TYR A 382 10.78 18.84 -29.11
C TYR A 382 10.95 19.01 -27.59
N LEU A 383 11.85 19.91 -27.19
CA LEU A 383 11.99 20.32 -25.80
C LEU A 383 10.96 21.40 -25.46
N TYR A 384 10.58 21.49 -24.20
CA TYR A 384 9.79 22.57 -23.59
C TYR A 384 10.14 22.75 -22.10
N GLY A 385 9.89 23.95 -21.58
CA GLY A 385 10.03 24.24 -20.15
C GLY A 385 8.81 23.77 -19.36
N LEU A 386 9.05 23.19 -18.17
CA LEU A 386 7.98 22.86 -17.21
C LEU A 386 7.60 24.10 -16.38
N TYR A 387 8.59 24.87 -15.91
CA TYR A 387 8.39 26.05 -15.06
C TYR A 387 9.49 27.10 -15.22
N PRO A 388 9.19 28.40 -15.34
CA PRO A 388 7.99 29.02 -15.94
C PRO A 388 8.03 28.94 -17.48
N PRO A 389 6.87 29.02 -18.17
CA PRO A 389 6.82 29.08 -19.63
C PRO A 389 7.22 30.47 -20.13
N GLN A 390 8.52 30.78 -20.08
CA GLN A 390 9.10 31.95 -20.74
C GLN A 390 9.72 31.57 -22.08
N ASP A 391 9.08 30.61 -22.77
CA ASP A 391 9.49 30.19 -24.10
C ASP A 391 9.21 31.35 -25.07
N VAL A 392 10.25 31.76 -25.81
CA VAL A 392 10.16 32.88 -26.77
C VAL A 392 10.29 32.31 -28.17
N ASP A 393 9.26 32.52 -28.99
CA ASP A 393 9.25 32.12 -30.39
C ASP A 393 9.87 33.22 -31.27
N ILE A 394 10.82 32.84 -32.10
CA ILE A 394 11.52 33.71 -33.06
C ILE A 394 11.59 32.98 -34.41
N MET A 395 11.44 33.68 -35.52
CA MET A 395 11.59 33.07 -36.85
C MET A 395 13.07 32.99 -37.24
N LEU A 396 13.65 31.79 -37.25
CA LEU A 396 15.05 31.54 -37.58
C LEU A 396 15.19 30.21 -38.33
N SER A 397 16.21 30.10 -39.20
CA SER A 397 16.61 28.80 -39.75
C SER A 397 17.16 27.90 -38.64
N GLU A 398 17.14 26.59 -38.83
CA GLU A 398 17.68 25.63 -37.84
C GLU A 398 19.12 26.00 -37.39
N LYS A 399 19.97 26.38 -38.35
CA LYS A 399 21.35 26.81 -38.06
C LYS A 399 21.40 28.11 -37.26
N ALA A 400 20.62 29.11 -37.65
CA ALA A 400 20.56 30.39 -36.95
C ALA A 400 19.97 30.24 -35.54
N CYS A 401 19.00 29.35 -35.35
CA CYS A 401 18.40 29.02 -34.06
C CYS A 401 19.46 28.46 -33.09
N LYS A 402 20.29 27.52 -33.56
CA LYS A 402 21.41 26.96 -32.79
C LYS A 402 22.42 28.05 -32.41
N GLU A 403 22.83 28.88 -33.35
CA GLU A 403 23.81 29.96 -33.12
C GLU A 403 23.28 31.02 -32.14
N TYR A 404 22.01 31.38 -32.27
CA TYR A 404 21.35 32.34 -31.37
C TYR A 404 21.41 31.87 -29.91
N CYS A 405 20.99 30.62 -29.64
CA CYS A 405 21.04 30.09 -28.28
C CYS A 405 22.48 29.86 -27.78
N SER A 406 23.41 29.52 -28.67
CA SER A 406 24.82 29.38 -28.32
C SER A 406 25.41 30.70 -27.79
N ASN A 407 25.00 31.83 -28.37
CA ASN A 407 25.52 33.16 -28.02
C ASN A 407 24.78 33.82 -26.85
N ASP A 408 23.51 33.48 -26.61
CA ASP A 408 22.75 33.98 -25.45
C ASP A 408 23.16 33.22 -24.18
N THR A 409 23.78 33.92 -23.22
CA THR A 409 24.21 33.34 -21.93
C THR A 409 23.05 32.81 -21.09
N ASN A 410 21.84 33.35 -21.27
CA ASN A 410 20.66 32.93 -20.54
C ASN A 410 19.93 31.78 -21.24
N CYS A 411 20.27 31.47 -22.50
CA CYS A 411 19.64 30.35 -23.21
C CYS A 411 20.20 29.02 -22.72
N ILE A 412 19.30 28.15 -22.26
CA ILE A 412 19.60 26.77 -21.85
C ILE A 412 19.34 25.80 -22.99
N ALA A 413 18.23 25.99 -23.72
CA ALA A 413 17.85 25.14 -24.83
C ALA A 413 17.08 25.93 -25.90
N ALA A 414 17.05 25.40 -27.12
CA ALA A 414 16.26 25.95 -28.21
C ALA A 414 15.66 24.83 -29.06
N THR A 415 14.45 25.02 -29.60
CA THR A 415 13.81 24.04 -30.48
C THR A 415 13.46 24.69 -31.80
N SER A 416 14.01 24.18 -32.91
CA SER A 416 13.70 24.60 -34.27
C SER A 416 12.63 23.68 -34.88
N LYS A 417 11.48 24.24 -35.25
CA LYS A 417 10.43 23.52 -36.01
C LYS A 417 10.78 23.46 -37.49
N ASN A 418 10.84 22.24 -38.01
CA ASN A 418 11.17 21.91 -39.39
C ASN A 418 9.91 21.51 -40.19
N ASP A 419 8.74 22.04 -39.80
CA ASP A 419 7.43 21.84 -40.44
C ASP A 419 7.12 22.90 -41.52
N GLY A 420 8.09 23.76 -41.85
CA GLY A 420 7.94 24.88 -42.77
C GLY A 420 7.60 26.21 -42.10
N SER A 421 7.28 26.22 -40.80
CA SER A 421 7.00 27.46 -40.05
C SER A 421 8.26 28.30 -39.78
N GLY A 422 9.43 27.65 -39.67
CA GLY A 422 10.69 28.32 -39.31
C GLY A 422 10.69 28.87 -37.88
N ILE A 423 9.80 28.39 -37.01
CA ILE A 423 9.71 28.83 -35.62
C ILE A 423 10.84 28.18 -34.80
N CYS A 424 11.65 29.03 -34.16
CA CYS A 424 12.67 28.69 -33.18
C CYS A 424 12.21 29.14 -31.79
N THR A 425 11.96 28.18 -30.91
CA THR A 425 11.50 28.43 -29.53
C THR A 425 12.69 28.40 -28.57
N ILE A 426 13.03 29.55 -27.99
CA ILE A 426 14.15 29.74 -27.04
C ILE A 426 13.69 29.48 -25.60
N LYS A 427 14.52 28.78 -24.82
CA LYS A 427 14.23 28.41 -23.43
C LYS A 427 15.34 28.89 -22.51
N ARG A 428 14.96 29.67 -21.51
CA ARG A 428 15.86 30.27 -20.51
C ARG A 428 15.75 29.65 -19.12
N THR A 429 14.89 28.64 -18.98
CA THR A 429 14.74 27.87 -17.73
C THR A 429 15.60 26.61 -17.78
N SER A 430 16.18 26.24 -16.64
CA SER A 430 16.83 24.93 -16.46
C SER A 430 15.81 23.81 -16.31
N PHE A 431 14.54 24.11 -16.02
CA PHE A 431 13.48 23.12 -15.81
C PHE A 431 12.92 22.62 -17.15
N ILE A 432 13.72 21.84 -17.87
CA ILE A 432 13.39 21.37 -19.22
C ILE A 432 12.98 19.90 -19.23
N THR A 433 12.13 19.56 -20.19
CA THR A 433 11.74 18.20 -20.55
C THR A 433 11.40 18.19 -22.03
N GLY A 434 10.98 17.05 -22.58
CA GLY A 434 10.51 17.00 -23.95
C GLY A 434 10.00 15.63 -24.36
N TYR A 435 9.70 15.51 -25.65
CA TYR A 435 9.43 14.23 -26.30
C TYR A 435 10.22 14.11 -27.60
N GLY A 436 10.50 12.88 -28.00
CA GLY A 436 11.18 12.54 -29.24
C GLY A 436 10.56 11.31 -29.89
N ASN A 437 10.21 11.42 -31.17
CA ASN A 437 9.79 10.28 -31.98
C ASN A 437 10.06 10.58 -33.47
N PRO A 438 10.12 9.56 -34.34
CA PRO A 438 10.45 9.74 -35.75
C PRO A 438 9.53 10.70 -36.53
N SER A 439 8.29 10.91 -36.06
CA SER A 439 7.30 11.80 -36.67
C SER A 439 7.45 13.27 -36.25
N VAL A 440 8.28 13.58 -35.25
CA VAL A 440 8.52 14.95 -34.80
C VAL A 440 9.37 15.70 -35.83
N SER A 441 8.75 16.65 -36.52
CA SER A 441 9.43 17.57 -37.44
C SER A 441 10.10 18.73 -36.69
N ALA A 442 10.97 18.44 -35.72
CA ALA A 442 11.71 19.46 -34.98
C ALA A 442 13.11 18.97 -34.57
N THR A 443 14.06 19.90 -34.50
CA THR A 443 15.40 19.67 -33.95
C THR A 443 15.57 20.52 -32.71
N SER A 444 15.89 19.89 -31.58
CA SER A 444 16.20 20.58 -30.34
C SER A 444 17.70 20.70 -30.12
N PHE A 445 18.10 21.77 -29.44
CA PHE A 445 19.48 22.08 -29.09
C PHE A 445 19.55 22.30 -27.59
N LEU A 446 20.46 21.60 -26.93
CA LEU A 446 20.65 21.68 -25.49
C LEU A 446 22.07 22.14 -25.16
N LYS A 447 22.20 23.19 -24.35
CA LYS A 447 23.50 23.67 -23.90
C LYS A 447 24.01 22.75 -22.78
N VAL A 448 25.20 22.20 -22.97
CA VAL A 448 25.84 21.26 -22.05
C VAL A 448 27.26 21.71 -21.72
N CYS A 449 27.71 21.39 -20.51
CA CYS A 449 29.09 21.57 -20.08
C CYS A 449 29.98 20.46 -20.66
N LEU A 450 31.07 20.82 -21.33
CA LEU A 450 32.06 19.84 -21.76
C LEU A 450 32.88 19.37 -20.56
N VAL A 451 32.82 18.07 -20.26
CA VAL A 451 33.78 17.39 -19.38
C VAL A 451 34.75 16.62 -20.28
N PRO A 452 36.08 16.71 -20.10
CA PRO A 452 37.00 15.87 -20.86
C PRO A 452 36.78 14.40 -20.47
N LEU A 453 36.21 13.62 -21.39
CA LEU A 453 36.15 12.16 -21.29
C LEU A 453 37.57 11.61 -21.28
N ALA A 454 38.07 11.18 -20.12
CA ALA A 454 39.20 10.27 -20.07
C ALA A 454 38.73 8.93 -20.65
N VAL A 455 39.09 8.67 -21.92
CA VAL A 455 38.84 7.37 -22.57
C VAL A 455 39.69 6.32 -21.86
N SER A 456 39.10 5.58 -20.92
CA SER A 456 39.71 4.36 -20.41
C SER A 456 39.58 3.29 -21.48
N ALA A 457 40.65 3.04 -22.22
CA ALA A 457 40.79 1.88 -23.08
C ALA A 457 40.57 0.61 -22.23
N ARG A 458 39.41 -0.06 -22.39
CA ARG A 458 39.25 -1.43 -21.92
C ARG A 458 40.01 -2.34 -22.87
N GLY A 459 41.13 -2.87 -22.37
CA GLY A 459 41.87 -3.94 -23.02
C GLY A 459 40.94 -5.14 -23.27
N THR A 460 40.83 -5.50 -24.54
CA THR A 460 40.27 -6.77 -24.99
C THR A 460 41.19 -7.91 -24.57
N ASN A 461 40.68 -8.86 -23.80
CA ASN A 461 41.24 -10.22 -23.76
C ASN A 461 40.24 -11.17 -24.43
N PRO A 462 40.62 -11.86 -25.52
CA PRO A 462 39.82 -12.89 -26.16
C PRO A 462 40.26 -14.27 -25.66
N ASP A 463 39.39 -14.99 -24.95
CA ASP A 463 39.38 -16.46 -25.03
C ASP A 463 38.19 -17.05 -24.27
N VAL A 464 37.17 -17.52 -24.99
CA VAL A 464 36.46 -18.77 -24.64
C VAL A 464 36.04 -19.42 -25.96
N THR A 465 36.79 -20.44 -26.33
CA THR A 465 36.58 -21.31 -27.48
C THR A 465 35.39 -22.24 -27.23
N ALA A 466 34.41 -22.21 -28.13
CA ALA A 466 33.36 -23.22 -28.22
C ALA A 466 33.90 -24.49 -28.88
N LYS A 467 33.61 -25.67 -28.32
CA LYS A 467 33.77 -26.98 -28.98
C LYS A 467 32.45 -27.75 -29.00
N PRO A 468 32.07 -28.38 -30.13
CA PRO A 468 30.84 -29.13 -30.29
C PRO A 468 31.05 -30.61 -29.95
N ILE A 469 30.03 -31.30 -29.44
CA ILE A 469 30.02 -32.77 -29.39
C ILE A 469 28.71 -33.31 -29.94
N SER A 470 28.92 -34.31 -30.80
CA SER A 470 28.06 -35.10 -31.65
C SER A 470 27.03 -36.01 -30.96
N THR A 471 25.97 -36.26 -31.71
CA THR A 471 25.03 -37.40 -31.60
C THR A 471 25.70 -38.77 -31.54
N SER A 472 25.16 -39.68 -30.73
CA SER A 472 25.11 -41.12 -31.05
C SER A 472 23.77 -41.72 -30.61
N ARG A 473 23.37 -42.76 -31.34
CA ARG A 473 22.07 -43.42 -31.37
C ARG A 473 22.27 -44.87 -30.97
N GLY A 474 21.35 -45.43 -30.19
CA GLY A 474 21.04 -46.87 -30.18
C GLY A 474 21.08 -47.56 -28.82
N GLY A 475 20.02 -48.31 -28.50
CA GLY A 475 20.15 -49.50 -27.66
C GLY A 475 19.13 -49.70 -26.53
N ASP A 476 18.01 -50.31 -26.91
CA ASP A 476 17.28 -51.35 -26.17
C ASP A 476 16.32 -51.04 -25.00
N SER A 477 15.10 -51.49 -25.26
CA SER A 477 13.93 -51.54 -24.40
C SER A 477 13.93 -52.83 -23.58
N LYS A 478 13.70 -52.70 -22.26
CA LYS A 478 13.00 -53.70 -21.41
C LYS A 478 12.77 -53.32 -19.94
N ASN A 479 13.17 -52.13 -19.48
CA ASN A 479 13.02 -51.75 -18.06
C ASN A 479 12.15 -50.49 -17.80
N PHE A 480 11.25 -50.11 -18.72
CA PHE A 480 10.44 -48.88 -18.57
C PHE A 480 9.10 -49.09 -17.82
N THR A 481 8.56 -50.31 -17.82
CA THR A 481 7.25 -50.60 -17.19
C THR A 481 7.34 -50.75 -15.67
N ALA A 482 8.51 -51.15 -15.13
CA ALA A 482 8.73 -51.28 -13.69
C ALA A 482 8.97 -49.92 -13.00
N ALA A 483 9.58 -48.96 -13.71
CA ALA A 483 9.86 -47.62 -13.18
C ALA A 483 8.58 -46.78 -13.00
N ILE A 484 7.63 -46.88 -13.94
CA ILE A 484 6.35 -46.16 -13.84
C ILE A 484 5.49 -46.71 -12.70
N ALA A 485 5.49 -48.04 -12.49
CA ALA A 485 4.78 -48.66 -11.37
C ALA A 485 5.34 -48.22 -10.00
N LEU A 486 6.66 -48.04 -9.89
CA LEU A 486 7.31 -47.52 -8.69
C LEU A 486 6.95 -46.04 -8.44
N ILE A 487 6.94 -45.20 -9.48
CA ILE A 487 6.60 -43.77 -9.34
C ILE A 487 5.11 -43.60 -8.94
N VAL A 488 4.20 -44.40 -9.51
CA VAL A 488 2.78 -44.38 -9.13
C VAL A 488 2.59 -44.90 -7.68
N SER A 489 3.36 -45.90 -7.25
CA SER A 489 3.32 -46.41 -5.88
C SER A 489 3.85 -45.38 -4.85
N VAL A 490 4.93 -44.66 -5.19
CA VAL A 490 5.51 -43.62 -4.34
C VAL A 490 4.60 -42.39 -4.24
N THR A 491 3.97 -41.99 -5.35
CA THR A 491 3.04 -40.85 -5.34
C THR A 491 1.73 -41.17 -4.62
N ALA A 492 1.20 -42.38 -4.78
CA ALA A 492 0.01 -42.83 -4.05
C ALA A 492 0.27 -42.94 -2.53
N SER A 493 1.43 -43.47 -2.13
CA SER A 493 1.81 -43.54 -0.71
C SER A 493 2.06 -42.15 -0.10
N GLY A 494 2.61 -41.21 -0.87
CA GLY A 494 2.73 -39.81 -0.45
C GLY A 494 1.38 -39.14 -0.20
N PHE A 495 0.41 -39.33 -1.09
CA PHE A 495 -0.94 -38.78 -0.91
C PHE A 495 -1.66 -39.36 0.31
N VAL A 496 -1.55 -40.68 0.52
CA VAL A 496 -2.13 -41.33 1.72
C VAL A 496 -1.46 -40.84 3.00
N ALA A 497 -0.16 -40.60 2.99
CA ALA A 497 0.54 -40.04 4.16
C ALA A 497 0.08 -38.60 4.47
N ILE A 498 -0.16 -37.78 3.44
CA ILE A 498 -0.68 -36.42 3.60
C ILE A 498 -2.11 -36.44 4.14
N GLU A 499 -2.99 -37.29 3.59
CA GLU A 499 -4.37 -37.43 4.10
C GLU A 499 -4.40 -37.95 5.54
N MET A 500 -3.53 -38.91 5.87
CA MET A 500 -3.39 -39.39 7.25
C MET A 500 -2.81 -38.32 8.17
N PHE A 501 -1.91 -37.46 7.68
CA PHE A 501 -1.38 -36.33 8.44
C PHE A 501 -2.42 -35.23 8.65
N VAL A 502 -3.22 -34.89 7.64
CA VAL A 502 -4.32 -33.93 7.75
C VAL A 502 -5.41 -34.49 8.67
N PHE A 503 -5.76 -35.77 8.54
CA PHE A 503 -6.69 -36.44 9.44
C PHE A 503 -6.14 -36.51 10.86
N TRP A 504 -4.86 -36.83 11.05
CA TRP A 504 -4.22 -36.80 12.37
C TRP A 504 -4.15 -35.39 12.93
N PHE A 505 -3.87 -34.37 12.13
CA PHE A 505 -3.85 -32.97 12.55
C PHE A 505 -5.26 -32.48 12.91
N MET A 506 -6.27 -32.86 12.14
CA MET A 506 -7.69 -32.58 12.39
C MET A 506 -8.19 -33.35 13.61
N TYR A 507 -7.81 -34.62 13.77
CA TYR A 507 -8.10 -35.45 14.94
C TYR A 507 -7.39 -34.92 16.18
N ARG A 508 -6.14 -34.47 16.05
CA ARG A 508 -5.36 -33.85 17.14
C ARG A 508 -5.95 -32.50 17.51
N ARG A 509 -6.37 -31.66 16.55
CA ARG A 509 -7.15 -30.43 16.79
C ARG A 509 -8.52 -30.73 17.41
N ARG A 510 -9.21 -31.80 16.99
CA ARG A 510 -10.48 -32.24 17.58
C ARG A 510 -10.30 -32.82 18.97
N LYS A 511 -9.21 -33.53 19.26
CA LYS A 511 -8.87 -34.03 20.60
C LYS A 511 -8.41 -32.89 21.52
N LEU A 512 -7.73 -31.87 20.98
CA LEU A 512 -7.45 -30.60 21.66
C LEU A 512 -8.74 -29.83 21.99
N LYS A 513 -9.73 -29.83 21.09
CA LYS A 513 -11.06 -29.22 21.30
C LYS A 513 -12.03 -30.10 22.12
N ALA A 514 -11.85 -31.41 22.17
CA ALA A 514 -12.69 -32.34 22.93
C ALA A 514 -12.23 -32.53 24.38
N HIS A 515 -11.03 -32.09 24.73
CA HIS A 515 -10.57 -31.94 26.12
C HIS A 515 -10.74 -30.53 26.69
N ILE A 516 -11.44 -29.62 25.97
CA ILE A 516 -11.90 -28.32 26.49
C ILE A 516 -13.43 -28.36 26.64
N ARG A 517 -13.91 -29.34 27.41
CA ARG A 517 -14.94 -29.16 28.44
C ARG A 517 -14.24 -29.47 29.77
N ILE A 518 -13.63 -28.42 30.34
CA ILE A 518 -13.23 -28.11 31.74
C ILE A 518 -12.99 -29.33 32.67
N PRO A 519 -11.80 -29.48 33.33
CA PRO A 519 -11.16 -28.41 34.10
C PRO A 519 -9.68 -28.16 33.79
N PHE A 520 -9.34 -26.89 33.55
CA PHE A 520 -7.97 -26.37 33.61
C PHE A 520 -7.52 -26.36 35.08
N GLY A 521 -6.99 -27.49 35.53
CA GLY A 521 -6.00 -27.54 36.60
C GLY A 521 -4.63 -27.74 35.95
N LYS A 522 -3.69 -26.85 36.26
CA LYS A 522 -2.29 -26.79 35.80
C LYS A 522 -2.10 -26.18 34.41
N ASP A 523 -2.03 -24.85 34.40
CA ASP A 523 -0.85 -24.12 33.92
C ASP A 523 -0.96 -22.68 34.45
N ALA A 524 -0.66 -22.54 35.75
CA ALA A 524 -0.45 -21.27 36.41
C ALA A 524 1.06 -21.03 36.50
N GLN A 525 1.63 -20.39 35.48
CA GLN A 525 2.85 -19.62 35.61
C GLN A 525 2.90 -18.56 34.50
N MET A 526 2.09 -17.52 34.63
CA MET A 526 2.22 -16.31 33.82
C MET A 526 2.02 -15.09 34.73
N ASN A 527 3.16 -14.54 35.13
CA ASN A 527 3.47 -13.20 35.65
C ASN A 527 2.33 -12.32 36.18
N ALA A 528 2.45 -11.95 37.46
CA ALA A 528 1.51 -11.17 38.27
C ALA A 528 1.43 -9.65 37.96
N HIS A 529 1.72 -9.20 36.73
CA HIS A 529 1.86 -7.77 36.44
C HIS A 529 1.10 -7.26 35.19
N TYR A 530 -0.16 -7.67 35.01
CA TYR A 530 -1.07 -6.94 34.13
C TYR A 530 -2.46 -6.84 34.75
N ASN A 531 -2.84 -5.64 35.20
CA ASN A 531 -4.24 -5.28 35.44
C ASN A 531 -4.94 -5.10 34.08
N SER A 532 -5.43 -6.20 33.51
CA SER A 532 -6.30 -6.17 32.34
C SER A 532 -7.76 -6.05 32.78
N LEU A 533 -8.54 -5.25 32.05
CA LEU A 533 -10.00 -5.21 32.17
C LEU A 533 -10.56 -6.59 31.81
N ILE A 534 -11.12 -7.29 32.79
CA ILE A 534 -11.74 -8.61 32.58
C ILE A 534 -13.12 -8.38 31.96
N ARG A 535 -13.34 -8.92 30.76
CA ARG A 535 -14.65 -8.92 30.10
C ARG A 535 -15.46 -10.10 30.61
N LEU A 536 -16.40 -9.85 31.51
CA LEU A 536 -17.34 -10.86 32.02
C LEU A 536 -18.61 -10.87 31.18
N SER A 537 -19.14 -12.06 30.92
CA SER A 537 -20.48 -12.25 30.35
C SER A 537 -21.57 -11.90 31.38
N PHE A 538 -22.80 -11.65 30.91
CA PHE A 538 -23.91 -11.27 31.79
C PHE A 538 -24.25 -12.38 32.80
N GLU A 539 -24.19 -13.64 32.39
CA GLU A 539 -24.35 -14.80 33.27
C GLU A 539 -23.28 -14.87 34.37
N GLU A 540 -22.01 -14.60 34.05
CA GLU A 540 -20.93 -14.58 35.06
C GLU A 540 -21.08 -13.43 36.05
N ILE A 541 -21.56 -12.26 35.60
CA ILE A 541 -21.88 -11.14 36.50
C ILE A 541 -23.01 -11.54 37.45
N LYS A 542 -24.05 -12.21 36.94
CA LYS A 542 -25.18 -12.71 37.74
C LYS A 542 -24.70 -13.71 38.80
N GLU A 543 -23.75 -14.57 38.46
CA GLU A 543 -23.19 -15.57 39.38
C GLU A 543 -22.28 -14.92 40.46
N ILE A 544 -21.36 -14.03 40.06
CA ILE A 544 -20.42 -13.35 40.96
C ILE A 544 -21.11 -12.35 41.90
N THR A 545 -22.26 -11.80 41.50
CA THR A 545 -23.06 -10.86 42.31
C THR A 545 -24.21 -11.53 43.07
N SER A 546 -24.27 -12.87 43.08
CA SER A 546 -25.36 -13.64 43.70
C SER A 546 -26.74 -13.16 43.24
N ASP A 547 -26.93 -13.19 41.92
CA ASP A 547 -28.13 -12.73 41.21
C ASP A 547 -28.46 -11.24 41.43
N LEU A 548 -27.42 -10.40 41.45
CA LEU A 548 -27.52 -8.93 41.66
C LEU A 548 -28.21 -8.54 42.99
N ALA A 549 -28.23 -9.43 43.98
CA ALA A 549 -29.01 -9.26 45.21
C ALA A 549 -28.50 -8.09 46.09
N ASN A 550 -27.19 -7.80 46.07
CA ASN A 550 -26.56 -6.84 46.97
C ASN A 550 -26.18 -5.53 46.26
N LYS A 551 -27.14 -4.60 46.22
CA LYS A 551 -27.01 -3.27 45.59
C LYS A 551 -26.31 -2.27 46.52
N LEU A 552 -25.17 -1.74 46.08
CA LEU A 552 -24.35 -0.74 46.80
C LEU A 552 -24.62 0.71 46.33
N GLY A 553 -25.32 0.90 45.21
CA GLY A 553 -25.66 2.21 44.64
C GLY A 553 -26.65 2.12 43.47
N SER A 554 -26.98 3.22 42.79
CA SER A 554 -27.97 3.24 41.70
C SER A 554 -27.67 2.24 40.57
N SER A 555 -26.39 1.98 40.30
CA SER A 555 -25.90 1.05 39.27
C SER A 555 -24.69 0.19 39.71
N VAL A 556 -24.49 -0.03 41.02
CA VAL A 556 -23.31 -0.77 41.54
C VAL A 556 -23.76 -1.92 42.43
N TYR A 557 -23.21 -3.12 42.19
CA TYR A 557 -23.52 -4.35 42.93
C TYR A 557 -22.24 -4.97 43.49
N LYS A 558 -22.35 -5.58 44.68
CA LYS A 558 -21.22 -6.27 45.32
C LYS A 558 -21.06 -7.67 44.72
N GLY A 559 -19.83 -8.04 44.37
CA GLY A 559 -19.50 -9.41 43.93
C GLY A 559 -18.08 -9.82 44.31
N ALA A 560 -17.80 -11.13 44.36
CA ALA A 560 -16.52 -11.69 44.77
C ALA A 560 -15.99 -12.72 43.75
N LEU A 561 -14.75 -12.55 43.28
CA LEU A 561 -14.13 -13.50 42.34
C LEU A 561 -13.67 -14.78 43.05
N PRO A 562 -13.67 -15.96 42.39
CA PRO A 562 -13.62 -17.26 43.06
C PRO A 562 -12.24 -17.70 43.58
N ASN A 563 -11.20 -16.86 43.59
CA ASN A 563 -9.88 -17.26 44.08
C ASN A 563 -9.14 -16.09 44.73
N LYS A 564 -9.29 -15.96 46.05
CA LYS A 564 -8.32 -15.30 46.93
C LYS A 564 -8.31 -15.96 48.30
N THR A 565 -7.14 -16.42 48.71
CA THR A 565 -6.70 -16.51 50.12
C THR A 565 -5.30 -15.91 50.24
N PRO A 566 -4.89 -15.48 51.45
CA PRO A 566 -4.20 -14.21 51.66
C PRO A 566 -2.68 -14.32 51.90
N GLU A 567 -2.00 -13.21 51.64
CA GLU A 567 -0.67 -12.80 52.13
C GLU A 567 0.58 -13.59 51.71
N GLU A 568 1.38 -12.95 50.84
CA GLU A 568 2.75 -12.55 51.17
C GLU A 568 3.05 -11.25 50.40
N ALA A 569 2.95 -10.14 51.11
CA ALA A 569 3.42 -8.84 50.64
C ALA A 569 4.94 -8.80 50.78
N ALA A 570 5.66 -9.09 49.70
CA ALA A 570 7.05 -8.66 49.53
C ALA A 570 7.06 -7.51 48.52
N SER A 571 7.06 -6.31 49.08
CA SER A 571 7.25 -5.01 48.45
C SER A 571 8.35 -5.04 47.36
N SER A 572 7.99 -4.84 46.09
CA SER A 572 8.83 -3.99 45.23
C SER A 572 8.31 -2.56 45.40
N SER A 573 8.91 -1.84 46.34
CA SER A 573 8.64 -0.44 46.64
C SER A 573 9.17 0.50 45.55
N GLU A 574 9.04 0.14 44.27
CA GLU A 574 9.40 1.01 43.16
C GLU A 574 8.18 1.84 42.77
N SER A 575 8.30 3.15 42.89
CA SER A 575 7.33 4.10 42.36
C SER A 575 7.26 4.02 40.82
N PRO A 576 6.12 4.36 40.20
CA PRO A 576 6.01 4.42 38.75
C PRO A 576 7.09 5.29 38.09
N SER A 577 7.47 6.41 38.71
CA SER A 577 8.52 7.30 38.23
C SER A 577 9.91 6.66 38.19
N GLU A 578 10.23 5.78 39.14
CA GLU A 578 11.51 5.06 39.15
C GLU A 578 11.56 4.00 38.05
N ARG A 579 10.41 3.40 37.72
CA ARG A 579 10.28 2.46 36.61
C ARG A 579 10.39 3.16 35.25
N ASP A 580 9.79 4.34 35.12
CA ASP A 580 9.87 5.12 33.88
C ASP A 580 11.31 5.52 33.54
N ILE A 581 12.13 5.86 34.56
CA ILE A 581 13.55 6.17 34.37
C ILE A 581 14.32 4.94 33.85
N TYR A 582 14.03 3.74 34.39
CA TYR A 582 14.64 2.50 33.91
C TYR A 582 14.29 2.21 32.45
N MET A 583 13.01 2.32 32.08
CA MET A 583 12.54 2.12 30.70
C MET A 583 13.15 3.15 29.73
N PHE A 584 13.35 4.38 30.19
CA PHE A 584 14.01 5.41 29.40
C PHE A 584 15.48 5.08 29.12
N GLY A 585 16.21 4.54 30.11
CA GLY A 585 17.57 4.04 29.92
C GLY A 585 17.65 2.92 28.88
N GLU A 586 16.70 1.98 28.92
CA GLU A 586 16.60 0.90 27.93
C GLU A 586 16.38 1.45 26.51
N MET A 587 15.47 2.41 26.36
CA MET A 587 15.19 3.06 25.07
C MET A 587 16.45 3.76 24.51
N LEU A 588 17.20 4.49 25.34
CA LEU A 588 18.45 5.14 24.91
C LEU A 588 19.47 4.11 24.40
N LEU A 589 19.58 2.97 25.08
CA LEU A 589 20.46 1.87 24.68
C LEU A 589 20.05 1.27 23.33
N GLN A 590 18.74 1.08 23.10
CA GLN A 590 18.19 0.59 21.83
C GLN A 590 18.48 1.55 20.66
N ILE A 591 18.41 2.86 20.92
CA ILE A 591 18.72 3.89 19.92
C ILE A 591 20.21 3.83 19.55
N VAL A 592 21.12 3.78 20.53
CA VAL A 592 22.56 3.75 20.26
C VAL A 592 22.99 2.44 19.58
N THR A 593 22.40 1.32 19.97
CA THR A 593 22.76 0.00 19.41
C THR A 593 22.02 -0.35 18.12
N CYS A 594 21.02 0.43 17.71
CA CYS A 594 20.13 0.17 16.57
C CYS A 594 19.47 -1.23 16.58
N LYS A 595 19.34 -1.87 17.76
CA LYS A 595 18.68 -3.17 17.92
C LYS A 595 17.32 -3.00 18.62
N ARG A 596 16.23 -3.48 17.97
CA ARG A 596 14.85 -3.41 18.49
C ARG A 596 14.49 -4.50 19.51
N ASP A 597 15.28 -5.57 19.58
CA ASP A 597 15.02 -6.71 20.47
C ASP A 597 16.26 -6.99 21.32
N ILE A 598 16.38 -6.27 22.44
CA ILE A 598 17.37 -6.57 23.47
C ILE A 598 16.85 -7.67 24.42
N LEU A 599 15.53 -7.93 24.39
CA LEU A 599 14.79 -8.85 25.28
C LEU A 599 15.08 -10.35 25.09
N GLY A 600 15.88 -10.73 24.09
CA GLY A 600 16.28 -12.12 23.84
C GLY A 600 17.75 -12.44 24.14
N GLU A 601 18.61 -11.42 24.28
CA GLU A 601 19.99 -11.58 24.76
C GLU A 601 20.03 -11.16 26.23
N ASN A 602 20.85 -11.82 27.06
CA ASN A 602 20.92 -11.51 28.48
C ASN A 602 21.31 -10.03 28.64
N LEU A 603 20.37 -9.16 29.04
CA LEU A 603 20.54 -7.70 29.11
C LEU A 603 21.81 -7.32 29.87
N ASN A 604 22.14 -8.13 30.89
CA ASN A 604 23.35 -8.01 31.70
C ASN A 604 24.63 -8.19 30.87
N HIS A 605 24.66 -9.13 29.92
CA HIS A 605 25.81 -9.38 29.04
C HIS A 605 25.98 -8.26 27.99
N LEU A 606 24.89 -7.68 27.49
CA LEU A 606 24.95 -6.53 26.59
C LEU A 606 25.48 -5.27 27.29
N VAL A 607 24.98 -5.04 28.52
CA VAL A 607 25.44 -3.95 29.38
C VAL A 607 26.92 -4.13 29.77
N GLU A 608 27.34 -5.35 30.12
CA GLU A 608 28.74 -5.68 30.47
C GLU A 608 29.67 -5.48 29.26
N LYS A 609 29.28 -5.98 28.08
CA LYS A 609 30.03 -5.79 26.84
C LYS A 609 30.20 -4.31 26.47
N MET A 610 29.15 -3.51 26.58
CA MET A 610 29.24 -2.08 26.27
C MET A 610 30.03 -1.30 27.33
N SER A 611 29.98 -1.73 28.60
CA SER A 611 30.83 -1.18 29.66
C SER A 611 32.31 -1.50 29.43
N GLU A 612 32.64 -2.70 28.94
CA GLU A 612 34.02 -3.05 28.56
C GLU A 612 34.51 -2.25 27.34
N GLU A 613 33.68 -2.10 26.30
CA GLU A 613 34.01 -1.31 25.10
C GLU A 613 34.29 0.16 25.44
N LEU A 614 33.51 0.75 26.35
CA LEU A 614 33.70 2.13 26.86
C LEU A 614 34.92 2.32 27.76
N ASN A 615 35.44 1.25 28.35
CA ASN A 615 36.65 1.30 29.18
C ASN A 615 37.93 1.05 28.38
N SER A 616 37.83 0.67 27.09
CA SER A 616 38.98 0.49 26.22
C SER A 616 39.48 1.84 25.66
N GLU A 617 40.78 2.15 25.85
CA GLU A 617 41.39 3.42 25.41
C GLU A 617 41.50 3.56 23.87
N ASP A 618 41.24 2.48 23.11
CA ASP A 618 41.40 2.43 21.64
C ASP A 618 40.09 2.57 20.85
N SER A 619 38.94 2.82 21.49
CA SER A 619 37.67 2.94 20.77
C SER A 619 37.41 4.35 20.24
N ILE A 620 37.26 4.48 18.92
CA ILE A 620 36.85 5.72 18.22
C ILE A 620 35.33 5.89 18.37
N ILE A 621 34.86 6.15 19.60
CA ILE A 621 33.45 6.45 19.89
C ILE A 621 33.31 7.97 20.05
N SER A 622 32.33 8.58 19.38
CA SER A 622 32.05 10.02 19.54
C SER A 622 31.74 10.34 21.00
N GLU A 623 32.27 11.44 21.53
CA GLU A 623 32.06 11.91 22.91
C GLU A 623 30.56 12.02 23.26
N GLU A 624 29.72 12.33 22.27
CA GLU A 624 28.26 12.38 22.40
C GLU A 624 27.64 10.99 22.60
N VAL A 625 28.15 9.98 21.90
CA VAL A 625 27.67 8.58 22.02
C VAL A 625 28.08 8.01 23.37
N GLU A 626 29.33 8.24 23.78
CA GLU A 626 29.80 7.85 25.11
C GLU A 626 28.92 8.46 26.22
N ARG A 627 28.56 9.74 26.08
CA ARG A 627 27.68 10.43 27.04
C ARG A 627 26.30 9.80 27.12
N VAL A 628 25.68 9.45 25.99
CA VAL A 628 24.36 8.81 25.93
C VAL A 628 24.41 7.41 26.55
N VAL A 629 25.45 6.63 26.28
CA VAL A 629 25.57 5.28 26.87
C VAL A 629 25.78 5.36 28.39
N ARG A 630 26.61 6.27 28.88
CA ARG A 630 26.83 6.45 30.33
C ARG A 630 25.53 6.77 31.06
N ILE A 631 24.73 7.71 30.57
CA ILE A 631 23.46 8.06 31.23
C ILE A 631 22.43 6.94 31.12
N ALA A 632 22.39 6.20 30.00
CA ALA A 632 21.52 5.03 29.85
C ALA A 632 21.82 3.96 30.92
N LEU A 633 23.10 3.67 31.17
CA LEU A 633 23.53 2.70 32.19
C LEU A 633 23.23 3.16 33.64
N TRP A 634 23.27 4.46 33.91
CA TRP A 634 22.85 5.02 35.21
C TRP A 634 21.33 4.95 35.42
N CYS A 635 20.54 5.16 34.36
CA CYS A 635 19.09 4.97 34.41
C CYS A 635 18.69 3.51 34.68
N MET A 636 19.51 2.56 34.23
CA MET A 636 19.24 1.12 34.34
C MET A 636 19.81 0.47 35.61
N GLN A 637 20.18 1.24 36.63
CA GLN A 637 20.67 0.67 37.89
C GLN A 637 19.57 -0.16 38.59
N ASN A 638 19.92 -1.33 39.13
CA ASN A 638 18.96 -2.22 39.81
C ASN A 638 18.36 -1.57 41.06
N GLN A 639 19.09 -0.67 41.72
CA GLN A 639 18.62 0.07 42.88
C GLN A 639 17.99 1.40 42.43
N PRO A 640 16.68 1.63 42.69
CA PRO A 640 15.95 2.82 42.20
C PRO A 640 16.57 4.15 42.63
N PHE A 641 17.07 4.21 43.87
CA PHE A 641 17.66 5.41 44.45
C PHE A 641 19.03 5.78 43.85
N LEU A 642 19.66 4.89 43.07
CA LEU A 642 20.88 5.19 42.33
C LEU A 642 20.59 5.75 40.93
N ARG A 643 19.33 5.68 40.47
CA ARG A 643 18.94 6.20 39.15
C ARG A 643 18.87 7.74 39.24
N PRO A 644 19.40 8.47 38.25
CA PRO A 644 19.30 9.92 38.21
C PRO A 644 17.85 10.35 37.98
N SER A 645 17.51 11.56 38.42
CA SER A 645 16.22 12.16 38.08
C SER A 645 16.12 12.47 36.59
N ILE A 646 14.91 12.49 36.04
CA ILE A 646 14.71 12.80 34.61
C ILE A 646 15.29 14.17 34.22
N GLY A 647 15.29 15.14 35.14
CA GLY A 647 15.90 16.46 34.92
C GLY A 647 17.43 16.41 34.83
N GLU A 648 18.08 15.50 35.55
CA GLU A 648 19.52 15.25 35.41
C GLU A 648 19.81 14.54 34.09
N VAL A 649 19.02 13.53 33.73
CA VAL A 649 19.13 12.82 32.44
C VAL A 649 19.10 13.80 31.27
N VAL A 650 18.14 14.72 31.25
CA VAL A 650 18.02 15.75 30.20
C VAL A 650 19.25 16.66 30.14
N LYS A 651 19.73 17.16 31.28
CA LYS A 651 20.92 18.02 31.33
C LYS A 651 22.17 17.34 30.77
N VAL A 652 22.27 16.03 30.99
CA VAL A 652 23.38 15.22 30.47
C VAL A 652 23.27 15.05 28.96
N LEU A 653 22.07 14.77 28.44
CA LEU A 653 21.84 14.67 27.00
C LEU A 653 22.08 16.01 26.28
N GLU A 654 21.74 17.13 26.93
CA GLU A 654 22.04 18.48 26.44
C GLU A 654 23.53 18.87 26.56
N GLY A 655 24.36 18.02 27.17
CA GLY A 655 25.79 18.27 27.37
C GLY A 655 26.11 19.33 28.43
N THR A 656 25.13 19.75 29.22
CA THR A 656 25.29 20.76 30.28
C THR A 656 25.71 20.16 31.62
N LEU A 657 25.57 18.84 31.78
CA LEU A 657 26.03 18.08 32.93
C LEU A 657 26.84 16.87 32.47
N SER A 658 28.07 16.71 33.01
CA SER A 658 28.89 15.53 32.75
C SER A 658 28.48 14.38 33.67
N VAL A 659 28.54 13.14 33.18
CA VAL A 659 28.23 11.94 33.96
C VAL A 659 29.46 11.07 34.09
N ASP A 660 29.74 10.72 35.34
CA ASP A 660 30.80 9.80 35.70
C ASP A 660 30.49 8.38 35.21
N ARG A 661 31.53 7.56 35.06
CA ARG A 661 31.33 6.16 34.65
C ARG A 661 30.52 5.42 35.74
N PRO A 662 29.49 4.64 35.36
CA PRO A 662 28.69 3.89 36.33
C PRO A 662 29.54 2.80 37.01
N PRO A 663 29.23 2.42 38.26
CA PRO A 663 29.96 1.38 38.98
C PRO A 663 29.84 0.02 38.27
N LEU A 664 30.98 -0.68 38.13
CA LEU A 664 31.18 -1.86 37.28
C LEU A 664 30.56 -3.19 37.81
N ALA A 665 29.74 -3.20 38.85
CA ALA A 665 29.15 -4.44 39.35
C ALA A 665 27.74 -4.23 39.94
N PHE A 666 26.75 -4.92 39.37
CA PHE A 666 25.48 -5.22 40.04
C PHE A 666 25.79 -6.05 41.29
N ALA A 667 25.89 -5.40 42.45
CA ALA A 667 26.21 -6.08 43.70
C ALA A 667 25.07 -7.04 44.10
N PHE A 668 25.26 -8.33 43.82
CA PHE A 668 24.50 -9.44 44.41
C PHE A 668 24.78 -9.53 45.92
N ARG A 669 23.73 -9.77 46.73
CA ARG A 669 23.87 -10.54 47.98
C ARG A 669 23.34 -11.96 47.72
N PRO A 670 24.14 -13.01 47.94
CA PRO A 670 23.68 -14.38 47.90
C PRO A 670 23.21 -14.80 49.30
N ASP A 671 21.92 -15.05 49.49
CA ASP A 671 21.48 -15.83 50.66
C ASP A 671 21.50 -17.32 50.29
N GLN A 672 22.63 -17.92 50.62
CA GLN A 672 22.83 -19.34 50.75
C GLN A 672 22.36 -19.73 52.16
N MET A 673 21.27 -20.50 52.26
CA MET A 673 20.94 -21.26 53.47
C MET A 673 20.85 -22.74 53.08
N ASP A 674 22.00 -23.40 53.20
CA ASP A 674 22.08 -24.82 53.49
C ASP A 674 21.60 -25.02 54.94
N GLY A 675 20.74 -26.01 55.19
CA GLY A 675 20.13 -26.17 56.51
C GLY A 675 19.10 -27.29 56.58
N ARG A 676 19.60 -28.50 56.87
CA ARG A 676 18.86 -29.70 57.23
C ARG A 676 17.78 -29.47 58.32
N VAL A 677 16.67 -30.20 58.16
CA VAL A 677 15.87 -30.96 59.15
C VAL A 677 15.96 -30.54 60.62
N LEU A 678 14.79 -30.26 61.24
CA LEU A 678 14.25 -30.80 62.51
C LEU A 678 12.95 -30.02 62.86
N THR A 679 11.79 -30.63 62.67
CA THR A 679 10.88 -31.16 63.73
C THR A 679 10.28 -30.15 64.71
N GLU A 680 8.95 -30.09 64.64
CA GLU A 680 8.00 -30.16 65.76
C GLU A 680 7.70 -28.96 66.67
N VAL A 681 6.36 -28.81 66.86
CA VAL A 681 5.62 -28.46 68.09
C VAL A 681 5.65 -26.98 68.46
N GLU A 682 4.61 -26.32 68.96
CA GLU A 682 3.15 -26.48 69.14
C GLU A 682 2.76 -25.23 69.97
N VAL A 683 1.47 -25.00 70.12
CA VAL A 683 0.83 -24.26 71.23
C VAL A 683 0.60 -22.75 71.04
N ASP A 684 -0.57 -22.46 70.49
CA ASP A 684 -1.77 -21.96 71.20
C ASP A 684 -1.81 -20.58 71.89
N SER A 685 -3.03 -20.05 71.84
CA SER A 685 -3.66 -19.03 72.68
C SER A 685 -3.15 -17.59 72.53
N SER A 686 -3.97 -16.66 72.04
CA SER A 686 -5.16 -16.12 72.69
C SER A 686 -5.88 -15.15 71.77
#